data_AF-A0A3D2E311-F1
#
_entry.id   AF-A0A3D2E311-F1
#
_cell.length_a   1.000
_cell.length_b   1.000
_cell.length_c   1.000
_cell.angle_alpha   90.00
_cell.angle_beta   90.00
_cell.angle_gamma   90.00
#
_symmetry.space_group_name_H-M   'P 1'
#
loop_
_entity.id
_entity.type
_entity.pdbx_description
1 polymer ?
#
loop_
_entity_poly.entity_id
_entity_poly.type
_entity_poly.pdbx_seq_one_letter_code
_entity_poly.pdbx_strand_id
1 'polypeptide(L)'
;ATETTLTVAGGWGDYTFTLADGNLSMDNGYAPIVLSKSVKVVFMVGEGYQKSIYYVAVVDAEGKIDFDTFALEDPQAEAGYTFKGWFNETDSTSEFDEDATFTQNTVFQSKMEKTGYVLTFKKSASDSEPTIVVVDKTSGKLVANQIPAALTYEDGSVFAGWYTEAGVKAVADLVITSDATFTAFSVKETDYEGYWINTESGKEALAVIADGKVTFGYGVNGIAYTFSTEDGSLSFSYKDSYSIAHSFVIIKTSSGIVITESYYDRDAEEDVSNEYSLAAPKSSSLTKKLAGTYQCSNSEIITVLENGVVTKVDGVETTYGYIGGKVSAISLTYKTGSTSSVTTKTGKYDAKSLILGGKIYVKNPSSFASYYDSSNGTFYVYTREGKSTIYTFKGTDYATIDGELTVGNIVTVTYGEMSFVAKITSASEYDVAGAERGTFTAEGKDSITFDGFGSATIGDKTYSYIVNAKNVVVITGETTLGVTLDGEAKTYAEATGDGFAHAYIDASNSKYTLTFDGFGGVEYKYAASYGTPQISYGSYALGNGTVTVSGANYYYNKTYSVEESGSVIASTDGSKVLAVAGYTIENKIEQFKGYWVNGSNSIEITLDSSNNALVSVNGETATKAKANWNGSTLTFTAKDFDNSNATWAKNVETTYTLKVVDGKLVASHFCATGFDEDGAVIFSDTATTVTYEVGSKAGDGLEGTYKSGSNVIVLDGKGNGTLNGVAFTYTGTGNTKKVSAFGAFNGSENTFTVTATGINVSFDDEYNENAFNASFTKQAEETLDAFAGTWVSGSLKWIFDGKGNVTNEDGNSFTYTIVSGKAKFSTGSLEIECTISGSTMTVSYDDGEAPFTKTFIKQA
;
A
#
# COMPACT_ATOMS: atom_id res chain seq x y z
N ALA A 1 -111.05 36.76 14.97
CA ALA A 1 -109.98 36.36 15.90
C ALA A 1 -109.15 35.33 15.16
N THR A 2 -107.97 35.73 14.73
CA THR A 2 -107.04 34.87 13.99
C THR A 2 -106.23 34.10 15.03
N GLU A 3 -106.52 32.81 15.14
CA GLU A 3 -105.75 31.87 15.95
C GLU A 3 -104.30 31.90 15.43
N THR A 4 -103.36 32.27 16.29
CA THR A 4 -101.94 32.34 15.93
C THR A 4 -101.22 31.26 16.71
N THR A 5 -100.69 30.29 15.98
CA THR A 5 -99.94 29.15 16.53
C THR A 5 -98.47 29.34 16.21
N LEU A 6 -97.63 29.29 17.24
CA LEU A 6 -96.19 29.24 17.11
C LEU A 6 -95.73 27.84 17.49
N THR A 7 -95.07 27.14 16.57
CA THR A 7 -94.49 25.81 16.85
C THR A 7 -93.00 25.98 17.05
N VAL A 8 -92.52 25.62 18.23
CA VAL A 8 -91.11 25.69 18.60
C VAL A 8 -90.54 24.29 18.57
N ALA A 9 -89.65 24.01 17.62
CA ALA A 9 -88.96 22.73 17.53
C ALA A 9 -87.90 22.61 18.64
N GLY A 10 -87.95 21.54 19.43
CA GLY A 10 -87.06 21.32 20.58
C GLY A 10 -86.39 19.94 20.55
N GLY A 11 -85.20 19.81 21.15
CA GLY A 11 -84.42 18.57 21.16
C GLY A 11 -85.06 17.35 21.86
N TRP A 12 -86.23 17.53 22.48
CA TRP A 12 -87.02 16.47 23.16
C TRP A 12 -88.46 16.36 22.63
N GLY A 13 -88.78 17.05 21.52
CA GLY A 13 -90.11 17.16 20.92
C GLY A 13 -90.45 18.61 20.56
N ASP A 14 -91.32 18.79 19.56
CA ASP A 14 -91.85 20.10 19.17
C ASP A 14 -92.95 20.51 20.16
N TYR A 15 -92.95 21.79 20.58
CA TYR A 15 -93.97 22.35 21.44
C TYR A 15 -94.75 23.42 20.70
N THR A 16 -96.07 23.25 20.58
CA THR A 16 -96.96 24.24 19.98
C THR A 16 -97.55 25.14 21.06
N PHE A 17 -97.25 26.43 20.96
CA PHE A 17 -97.90 27.48 21.73
C PHE A 17 -99.07 28.05 20.91
N THR A 18 -100.27 27.95 21.47
CA THR A 18 -101.48 28.47 20.84
C THR A 18 -101.97 29.66 21.64
N LEU A 19 -102.01 30.83 20.98
CA LEU A 19 -102.63 32.03 21.52
C LEU A 19 -104.02 32.19 20.89
N ALA A 20 -105.06 31.87 21.67
CA ALA A 20 -106.46 31.92 21.25
C ALA A 20 -107.33 32.54 22.34
N ASP A 21 -108.18 33.49 21.96
CA ASP A 21 -109.18 34.14 22.84
C ASP A 21 -108.65 34.67 24.19
N GLY A 22 -107.42 35.20 24.17
CA GLY A 22 -106.77 35.72 25.36
C GLY A 22 -106.12 34.65 26.23
N ASN A 23 -106.11 33.38 25.85
CA ASN A 23 -105.41 32.33 26.58
C ASN A 23 -104.14 31.89 25.84
N LEU A 24 -103.01 31.82 26.55
CA LEU A 24 -101.81 31.15 26.05
C LEU A 24 -101.79 29.72 26.59
N SER A 25 -101.77 28.74 25.68
CA SER A 25 -101.73 27.32 26.00
C SER A 25 -100.56 26.64 25.31
N MET A 26 -99.98 25.63 25.95
CA MET A 26 -98.91 24.79 25.40
C MET A 26 -99.38 23.32 25.39
N ASP A 27 -99.01 22.59 24.35
CA ASP A 27 -99.42 21.21 24.07
C ASP A 27 -98.80 20.13 24.98
N ASN A 28 -98.24 20.51 26.13
CA ASN A 28 -97.59 19.60 27.08
C ASN A 28 -98.39 19.34 28.36
N GLY A 29 -99.68 19.74 28.40
CA GLY A 29 -100.63 19.39 29.46
C GLY A 29 -100.68 20.34 30.66
N TYR A 30 -100.03 21.50 30.61
CA TYR A 30 -100.16 22.55 31.64
C TYR A 30 -101.44 23.37 31.45
N ALA A 31 -101.95 23.94 32.55
CA ALA A 31 -103.17 24.75 32.53
C ALA A 31 -102.98 26.04 31.69
N PRO A 32 -103.97 26.46 30.89
CA PRO A 32 -103.89 27.67 30.08
C PRO A 32 -103.70 28.93 30.94
N ILE A 33 -102.83 29.83 30.51
CA ILE A 33 -102.65 31.14 31.16
C ILE A 33 -103.67 32.10 30.55
N VAL A 34 -104.59 32.62 31.39
CA VAL A 34 -105.59 33.61 30.99
C VAL A 34 -104.97 35.01 30.95
N LEU A 35 -105.06 35.66 29.80
CA LEU A 35 -104.45 36.96 29.50
C LEU A 35 -105.54 37.93 29.02
N SER A 36 -105.45 39.21 29.40
CA SER A 36 -106.39 40.25 28.96
C SER A 36 -106.36 40.44 27.42
N LYS A 37 -107.48 40.90 26.83
CA LYS A 37 -107.69 41.11 25.38
C LYS A 37 -106.91 42.32 24.78
N SER A 38 -105.60 42.40 25.02
CA SER A 38 -104.70 43.42 24.45
C SER A 38 -103.71 42.78 23.45
N VAL A 39 -103.25 43.56 22.47
CA VAL A 39 -102.20 43.17 21.51
C VAL A 39 -100.88 42.98 22.26
N LYS A 40 -100.05 42.03 21.83
CA LYS A 40 -98.79 41.67 22.48
C LYS A 40 -97.61 41.62 21.52
N VAL A 41 -96.46 42.06 22.00
CA VAL A 41 -95.17 41.93 21.31
C VAL A 41 -94.29 40.96 22.10
N VAL A 42 -93.79 39.92 21.45
CA VAL A 42 -92.99 38.86 22.10
C VAL A 42 -91.56 38.92 21.60
N PHE A 43 -90.57 38.94 22.50
CA PHE A 43 -89.15 38.88 22.18
C PHE A 43 -88.58 37.53 22.60
N MET A 44 -87.96 36.80 21.66
CA MET A 44 -87.44 35.45 21.85
C MET A 44 -85.92 35.44 21.78
N VAL A 45 -85.27 34.95 22.84
CA VAL A 45 -83.82 34.71 22.84
C VAL A 45 -83.50 33.33 22.26
N GLY A 46 -82.75 33.30 21.15
CA GLY A 46 -82.02 32.13 20.65
C GLY A 46 -82.33 31.66 19.22
N GLU A 47 -81.28 31.22 18.52
CA GLU A 47 -81.32 30.11 17.56
C GLU A 47 -80.51 28.95 18.19
N GLY A 48 -81.07 27.73 18.26
CA GLY A 48 -80.35 26.52 18.64
C GLY A 48 -80.00 26.39 20.13
N TYR A 49 -80.69 25.48 20.83
CA TYR A 49 -80.31 24.83 22.10
C TYR A 49 -80.17 25.66 23.40
N GLN A 50 -80.29 26.98 23.39
CA GLN A 50 -80.42 27.75 24.65
C GLN A 50 -81.86 27.80 25.17
N LYS A 51 -82.04 27.91 26.50
CA LYS A 51 -83.36 28.13 27.12
C LYS A 51 -84.00 29.37 26.49
N SER A 52 -85.13 29.20 25.79
CA SER A 52 -85.87 30.31 25.22
C SER A 52 -86.43 31.20 26.34
N ILE A 53 -85.86 32.40 26.49
CA ILE A 53 -86.42 33.45 27.34
C ILE A 53 -87.39 34.25 26.46
N TYR A 54 -88.62 34.42 26.96
CA TYR A 54 -89.68 35.17 26.29
C TYR A 54 -89.98 36.43 27.10
N TYR A 55 -89.75 37.60 26.51
CA TYR A 55 -90.28 38.85 27.05
C TYR A 55 -91.60 39.15 26.34
N VAL A 56 -92.69 39.33 27.09
CA VAL A 56 -94.02 39.61 26.53
C VAL A 56 -94.44 41.01 26.95
N ALA A 57 -94.40 41.95 26.03
CA ALA A 57 -94.94 43.29 26.21
C ALA A 57 -96.42 43.32 25.86
N VAL A 58 -97.19 44.11 26.63
CA VAL A 58 -98.57 44.48 26.29
C VAL A 58 -98.53 45.91 25.73
N VAL A 59 -99.30 46.17 24.69
CA VAL A 59 -99.43 47.53 24.15
C VAL A 59 -100.68 48.24 24.66
N ASP A 60 -100.62 49.57 24.73
CA ASP A 60 -101.72 50.46 25.11
C ASP A 60 -102.83 50.54 24.03
N ALA A 61 -103.82 51.41 24.24
CA ALA A 61 -104.95 51.57 23.30
C ALA A 61 -104.53 52.18 21.96
N GLU A 62 -103.37 52.84 21.91
CA GLU A 62 -102.74 53.46 20.75
C GLU A 62 -101.77 52.50 20.04
N GLY A 63 -101.53 51.30 20.60
CA GLY A 63 -100.70 50.26 20.03
C GLY A 63 -99.21 50.40 20.35
N LYS A 64 -98.82 51.21 21.33
CA LYS A 64 -97.41 51.38 21.78
C LYS A 64 -97.08 50.53 23.00
N ILE A 65 -95.83 50.07 23.10
CA ILE A 65 -95.31 49.38 24.28
C ILE A 65 -95.08 50.42 25.39
N ASP A 66 -95.60 50.17 26.57
CA ASP A 66 -95.30 50.96 27.76
C ASP A 66 -93.98 50.49 28.41
N PHE A 67 -92.89 51.15 28.08
CA PHE A 67 -91.57 50.85 28.63
C PHE A 67 -91.39 51.26 30.10
N ASP A 68 -92.29 52.08 30.68
CA ASP A 68 -92.26 52.36 32.12
C ASP A 68 -92.66 51.12 32.94
N THR A 69 -93.39 50.17 32.32
CA THR A 69 -93.85 48.92 32.94
C THR A 69 -93.28 47.65 32.32
N PHE A 70 -92.55 47.75 31.19
CA PHE A 70 -91.89 46.64 30.50
C PHE A 70 -90.41 46.96 30.23
N ALA A 71 -89.49 46.12 30.72
CA ALA A 71 -88.07 46.21 30.43
C ALA A 71 -87.65 45.13 29.43
N LEU A 72 -87.09 45.56 28.29
CA LEU A 72 -86.44 44.68 27.32
C LEU A 72 -84.93 44.76 27.54
N GLU A 73 -84.31 43.67 27.99
CA GLU A 73 -82.86 43.58 28.17
C GLU A 73 -82.21 42.85 27.00
N ASP A 74 -81.06 43.35 26.56
CA ASP A 74 -80.23 42.67 25.57
C ASP A 74 -79.79 41.30 26.11
N PRO A 75 -79.95 40.21 25.34
CA PRO A 75 -79.54 38.89 25.77
C PRO A 75 -78.02 38.80 25.90
N GLN A 76 -77.55 38.10 26.94
CA GLN A 76 -76.14 37.79 27.08
C GLN A 76 -75.69 36.86 25.95
N ALA A 77 -74.81 37.35 25.08
CA ALA A 77 -74.22 36.54 24.02
C ALA A 77 -73.24 35.50 24.58
N GLU A 78 -73.20 34.30 23.98
CA GLU A 78 -72.12 33.34 24.25
C GLU A 78 -70.76 33.92 23.82
N ALA A 79 -69.67 33.39 24.39
CA ALA A 79 -68.32 33.78 23.99
C ALA A 79 -68.16 33.65 22.46
N GLY A 80 -67.64 34.69 21.80
CA GLY A 80 -67.48 34.73 20.34
C GLY A 80 -68.69 35.22 19.55
N TYR A 81 -69.83 35.48 20.22
CA TYR A 81 -71.03 36.05 19.62
C TYR A 81 -71.29 37.48 20.11
N THR A 82 -71.93 38.29 19.28
CA THR A 82 -72.41 39.63 19.63
C THR A 82 -73.89 39.72 19.31
N PHE A 83 -74.66 40.29 20.24
CA PHE A 83 -76.06 40.61 20.02
C PHE A 83 -76.19 41.75 19.00
N LYS A 84 -77.01 41.57 17.96
CA LYS A 84 -77.16 42.49 16.83
C LYS A 84 -78.52 43.17 16.76
N GLY A 85 -79.34 43.00 17.80
CA GLY A 85 -80.69 43.53 17.84
C GLY A 85 -81.76 42.45 17.73
N TRP A 86 -83.01 42.89 17.86
CA TRP A 86 -84.20 42.06 17.79
C TRP A 86 -84.82 42.20 16.40
N PHE A 87 -85.03 41.11 15.67
CA PHE A 87 -85.54 41.13 14.30
C PHE A 87 -86.90 40.45 14.20
N ASN A 88 -87.80 40.97 13.39
CA ASN A 88 -89.12 40.41 13.20
C ASN A 88 -89.01 38.96 12.74
N GLU A 89 -89.69 38.04 13.43
CA GLU A 89 -89.62 36.61 13.15
C GLU A 89 -90.12 36.29 11.73
N THR A 90 -91.13 37.00 11.24
CA THR A 90 -91.80 36.68 9.97
C THR A 90 -90.97 37.05 8.75
N ASP A 91 -90.25 38.18 8.79
CA ASP A 91 -89.46 38.68 7.66
C ASP A 91 -87.93 38.60 7.86
N SER A 92 -87.48 38.36 9.10
CA SER A 92 -86.06 38.23 9.49
C SER A 92 -85.15 39.43 9.14
N THR A 93 -85.72 40.56 8.73
CA THR A 93 -84.97 41.73 8.22
C THR A 93 -85.35 43.04 8.87
N SER A 94 -86.59 43.19 9.33
CA SER A 94 -87.04 44.35 10.08
C SER A 94 -86.57 44.27 11.52
N GLU A 95 -85.66 45.18 11.90
CA GLU A 95 -85.24 45.34 13.29
C GLU A 95 -86.38 45.99 14.12
N PHE A 96 -86.44 45.63 15.40
CA PHE A 96 -87.37 46.22 16.35
C PHE A 96 -87.11 47.71 16.50
N ASP A 97 -88.19 48.49 16.37
CA ASP A 97 -88.20 49.93 16.58
C ASP A 97 -89.09 50.22 17.80
N GLU A 98 -88.52 50.86 18.82
CA GLU A 98 -89.19 51.20 20.07
C GLU A 98 -90.38 52.17 19.87
N ASP A 99 -90.40 52.90 18.75
CA ASP A 99 -91.47 53.83 18.40
C ASP A 99 -92.59 53.23 17.55
N ALA A 100 -92.45 51.97 17.12
CA ALA A 100 -93.43 51.31 16.28
C ALA A 100 -94.78 51.10 16.97
N THR A 101 -95.87 51.14 16.18
CA THR A 101 -97.22 50.82 16.66
C THR A 101 -97.65 49.45 16.18
N PHE A 102 -98.19 48.64 17.10
CA PHE A 102 -98.56 47.26 16.87
C PHE A 102 -100.09 47.11 16.94
N THR A 103 -100.70 46.79 15.80
CA THR A 103 -102.16 46.57 15.68
C THR A 103 -102.57 45.09 15.75
N GLN A 104 -101.57 44.20 15.75
CA GLN A 104 -101.69 42.75 15.86
C GLN A 104 -100.50 42.20 16.65
N ASN A 105 -100.59 40.95 17.11
CA ASN A 105 -99.49 40.32 17.83
C ASN A 105 -98.27 40.16 16.90
N THR A 106 -97.09 40.48 17.41
CA THR A 106 -95.83 40.45 16.65
C THR A 106 -94.75 39.77 17.48
N VAL A 107 -93.87 39.02 16.82
CA VAL A 107 -92.75 38.33 17.46
C VAL A 107 -91.44 38.84 16.88
N PHE A 108 -90.48 39.13 17.76
CA PHE A 108 -89.11 39.48 17.42
C PHE A 108 -88.16 38.44 18.00
N GLN A 109 -87.13 38.07 17.23
CA GLN A 109 -86.10 37.11 17.60
C GLN A 109 -84.75 37.79 17.73
N SER A 110 -84.01 37.45 18.78
CA SER A 110 -82.66 37.95 18.97
C SER A 110 -81.75 37.49 17.84
N LYS A 111 -81.04 38.40 17.19
CA LYS A 111 -80.00 38.04 16.22
C LYS A 111 -78.63 38.03 16.90
N MET A 112 -78.02 36.85 16.97
CA MET A 112 -76.65 36.67 17.44
C MET A 112 -75.74 36.49 16.23
N GLU A 113 -74.70 37.31 16.11
CA GLU A 113 -73.70 37.15 15.04
C GLU A 113 -72.38 36.67 15.63
N LYS A 114 -71.78 35.65 15.01
CA LYS A 114 -70.44 35.17 15.39
C LYS A 114 -69.38 36.17 14.94
N THR A 115 -68.95 37.04 15.83
CA THR A 115 -67.98 38.12 15.60
C THR A 115 -66.57 37.78 16.08
N GLY A 116 -66.39 36.71 16.86
CA GLY A 116 -65.08 36.24 17.33
C GLY A 116 -64.86 34.74 17.14
N TYR A 117 -63.59 34.34 17.26
CA TYR A 117 -63.15 32.96 17.38
C TYR A 117 -62.91 32.63 18.85
N VAL A 118 -63.45 31.50 19.30
CA VAL A 118 -63.33 31.05 20.69
C VAL A 118 -62.10 30.16 20.83
N LEU A 119 -61.17 30.55 21.69
CA LEU A 119 -59.98 29.80 22.02
C LEU A 119 -60.09 29.23 23.43
N THR A 120 -59.81 27.94 23.56
CA THR A 120 -59.84 27.20 24.83
C THR A 120 -58.43 26.78 25.21
N PHE A 121 -57.93 27.22 26.36
CA PHE A 121 -56.63 26.80 26.90
C PHE A 121 -56.84 25.87 28.09
N LYS A 122 -56.21 24.69 28.08
CA LYS A 122 -56.37 23.67 29.15
C LYS A 122 -55.08 22.93 29.45
N LYS A 123 -54.83 22.56 30.72
CA LYS A 123 -53.58 21.89 31.10
C LYS A 123 -53.46 20.49 30.49
N SER A 124 -54.58 19.78 30.38
CA SER A 124 -54.65 18.44 29.81
C SER A 124 -55.96 18.22 29.04
N ALA A 125 -56.05 17.13 28.29
CA ALA A 125 -57.25 16.79 27.53
C ALA A 125 -58.52 16.68 28.42
N SER A 126 -58.34 16.26 29.67
CA SER A 126 -59.39 15.95 30.66
C SER A 126 -59.62 17.03 31.71
N ASP A 127 -59.02 18.22 31.55
CA ASP A 127 -59.14 19.30 32.54
C ASP A 127 -60.56 19.89 32.57
N SER A 128 -61.12 20.10 33.77
CA SER A 128 -62.50 20.55 33.94
C SER A 128 -62.67 22.07 33.90
N GLU A 129 -61.59 22.84 34.12
CA GLU A 129 -61.63 24.31 34.13
C GLU A 129 -60.65 24.89 33.10
N PRO A 130 -61.08 25.08 31.84
CA PRO A 130 -60.26 25.74 30.82
C PRO A 130 -60.34 27.27 30.91
N THR A 131 -59.28 27.95 30.47
CA THR A 131 -59.31 29.40 30.22
C THR A 131 -59.87 29.66 28.83
N ILE A 132 -60.95 30.45 28.73
CA ILE A 132 -61.59 30.81 27.47
C ILE A 132 -61.22 32.24 27.06
N VAL A 133 -60.87 32.42 25.79
CA VAL A 133 -60.51 33.72 25.22
C VAL A 133 -61.18 33.89 23.86
N VAL A 134 -61.58 35.13 23.53
CA VAL A 134 -62.24 35.45 22.25
C VAL A 134 -61.33 36.37 21.42
N VAL A 135 -61.00 35.93 20.21
CA VAL A 135 -60.26 36.73 19.21
C VAL A 135 -61.25 37.32 18.22
N ASP A 136 -61.27 38.64 18.07
CA ASP A 136 -62.17 39.32 17.13
C ASP A 136 -61.85 38.94 15.68
N LYS A 137 -62.86 38.58 14.87
CA LYS A 137 -62.69 38.16 13.48
C LYS A 137 -62.10 39.23 12.56
N THR A 138 -62.30 40.51 12.86
CA THR A 138 -61.72 41.62 12.08
C THR A 138 -60.21 41.72 12.30
N SER A 139 -59.73 41.43 13.51
CA SER A 139 -58.30 41.35 13.79
C SER A 139 -57.69 40.04 13.28
N GLY A 140 -58.40 38.92 13.49
CA GLY A 140 -57.94 37.56 13.16
C GLY A 140 -56.62 37.17 13.82
N LYS A 141 -56.16 37.89 14.86
CA LYS A 141 -54.83 37.71 15.45
C LYS A 141 -54.90 37.61 16.97
N LEU A 142 -54.22 36.60 17.50
CA LEU A 142 -54.04 36.43 18.95
C LEU A 142 -53.10 37.49 19.50
N VAL A 143 -53.47 38.18 20.58
CA VAL A 143 -52.58 39.15 21.24
C VAL A 143 -51.89 38.54 22.47
N ALA A 144 -50.75 39.09 22.88
CA ALA A 144 -49.92 38.49 23.93
C ALA A 144 -50.64 38.33 25.29
N ASN A 145 -51.46 39.32 25.69
CA ASN A 145 -52.20 39.28 26.97
C ASN A 145 -53.40 38.30 26.97
N GLN A 146 -53.77 37.77 25.81
CA GLN A 146 -54.78 36.74 25.63
C GLN A 146 -54.21 35.32 25.80
N ILE A 147 -52.89 35.17 25.91
CA ILE A 147 -52.23 33.88 26.14
C ILE A 147 -52.07 33.69 27.65
N PRO A 148 -52.55 32.57 28.23
CA PRO A 148 -52.37 32.32 29.66
C PRO A 148 -50.89 32.26 30.05
N ALA A 149 -50.59 32.68 31.29
CA ALA A 149 -49.24 32.66 31.84
C ALA A 149 -48.63 31.25 31.83
N ALA A 150 -47.30 31.19 31.87
CA ALA A 150 -46.57 29.94 31.94
C ALA A 150 -46.97 29.14 33.18
N LEU A 151 -47.18 27.83 33.00
CA LEU A 151 -47.47 26.92 34.11
C LEU A 151 -46.18 26.51 34.82
N THR A 152 -46.31 26.13 36.10
CA THR A 152 -45.23 25.50 36.87
C THR A 152 -45.57 24.03 37.13
N TYR A 153 -44.54 23.19 37.19
CA TYR A 153 -44.68 21.75 37.42
C TYR A 153 -43.79 21.32 38.58
N GLU A 154 -44.34 20.52 39.49
CA GLU A 154 -43.62 20.03 40.68
C GLU A 154 -42.63 18.91 40.36
N ASP A 155 -42.77 18.26 39.20
CA ASP A 155 -41.92 17.14 38.75
C ASP A 155 -40.62 17.60 38.04
N GLY A 156 -40.37 18.92 38.01
CA GLY A 156 -39.21 19.51 37.33
C GLY A 156 -39.40 19.73 35.84
N SER A 157 -40.59 19.48 35.28
CA SER A 157 -40.89 19.81 33.88
C SER A 157 -40.94 21.34 33.67
N VAL A 158 -40.44 21.79 32.52
CA VAL A 158 -40.48 23.19 32.09
C VAL A 158 -41.66 23.39 31.14
N PHE A 159 -42.43 24.46 31.33
CA PHE A 159 -43.52 24.81 30.44
C PHE A 159 -42.99 25.35 29.10
N ALA A 160 -43.20 24.60 28.02
CA ALA A 160 -42.71 24.95 26.69
C ALA A 160 -43.73 25.76 25.86
N GLY A 161 -45.00 25.80 26.27
CA GLY A 161 -46.04 26.63 25.66
C GLY A 161 -47.42 25.97 25.59
N TRP A 162 -48.34 26.68 24.96
CA TRP A 162 -49.70 26.20 24.66
C TRP A 162 -49.77 25.77 23.19
N TYR A 163 -50.19 24.55 22.91
CA TYR A 163 -50.18 23.99 21.55
C TYR A 163 -51.53 23.39 21.16
N THR A 164 -51.92 23.57 19.89
CA THR A 164 -53.04 22.80 19.33
C THR A 164 -52.69 21.33 19.17
N GLU A 165 -53.69 20.48 18.96
CA GLU A 165 -53.47 19.06 18.60
C GLU A 165 -52.61 18.90 17.33
N ALA A 166 -52.72 19.85 16.39
CA ALA A 166 -51.90 19.90 15.19
C ALA A 166 -50.46 20.42 15.44
N GLY A 167 -50.09 20.76 16.68
CA GLY A 167 -48.74 21.21 17.05
C GLY A 167 -48.48 22.70 16.82
N VAL A 168 -49.52 23.53 16.64
CA VAL A 168 -49.36 24.98 16.47
C VAL A 168 -49.23 25.65 17.84
N LYS A 169 -48.12 26.35 18.08
CA LYS A 169 -47.85 27.11 19.32
C LYS A 169 -48.67 28.40 19.36
N ALA A 170 -49.31 28.68 20.49
CA ALA A 170 -49.90 30.00 20.75
C ALA A 170 -48.79 31.03 20.96
N VAL A 171 -48.72 32.01 20.07
CA VAL A 171 -47.81 33.15 20.13
C VAL A 171 -48.57 34.42 19.77
N ALA A 172 -48.06 35.58 20.16
CA ALA A 172 -48.61 36.85 19.72
C ALA A 172 -48.60 36.93 18.18
N ASP A 173 -49.61 37.58 17.62
CA ASP A 173 -49.86 37.70 16.19
C ASP A 173 -50.19 36.38 15.45
N LEU A 174 -50.37 35.26 16.17
CA LEU A 174 -50.85 34.01 15.56
C LEU A 174 -52.20 34.26 14.88
N VAL A 175 -52.28 33.92 13.59
CA VAL A 175 -53.50 34.06 12.80
C VAL A 175 -54.51 32.99 13.20
N ILE A 176 -55.69 33.43 13.62
CA ILE A 176 -56.81 32.58 14.02
C ILE A 176 -57.91 32.69 12.97
N THR A 177 -58.30 31.54 12.41
CA THR A 177 -59.31 31.44 11.35
C THR A 177 -60.51 30.59 11.74
N SER A 178 -60.46 29.95 12.91
CA SER A 178 -61.52 29.13 13.48
C SER A 178 -61.32 28.97 14.99
N ASP A 179 -62.35 28.49 15.70
CA ASP A 179 -62.25 28.15 17.11
C ASP A 179 -61.22 27.03 17.31
N ALA A 180 -60.41 27.11 18.37
CA ALA A 180 -59.33 26.16 18.61
C ALA A 180 -59.12 25.86 20.09
N THR A 181 -58.60 24.66 20.37
CA THR A 181 -58.16 24.27 21.71
C THR A 181 -56.64 24.17 21.75
N PHE A 182 -56.03 24.83 22.72
CA PHE A 182 -54.62 24.73 23.04
C PHE A 182 -54.43 23.97 24.36
N THR A 183 -53.55 22.98 24.35
CA THR A 183 -53.16 22.21 25.53
C THR A 183 -51.76 22.60 25.96
N ALA A 184 -51.51 22.63 27.27
CA ALA A 184 -50.17 22.88 27.80
C ALA A 184 -49.19 21.78 27.35
N PHE A 185 -48.02 22.18 26.84
CA PHE A 185 -46.91 21.29 26.54
C PHE A 185 -45.78 21.58 27.53
N SER A 186 -45.30 20.54 28.20
CA SER A 186 -44.17 20.61 29.13
C SER A 186 -43.10 19.61 28.74
N VAL A 187 -41.85 19.95 29.05
CA VAL A 187 -40.66 19.19 28.64
C VAL A 187 -39.75 19.04 29.84
N LYS A 188 -39.21 17.84 30.03
CA LYS A 188 -38.11 17.57 30.97
C LYS A 188 -36.85 17.19 30.20
N GLU A 189 -35.69 17.35 30.83
CA GLU A 189 -34.40 17.02 30.21
C GLU A 189 -34.37 15.58 29.66
N THR A 190 -34.89 14.61 30.42
CA THR A 190 -34.93 13.20 30.01
C THR A 190 -35.80 12.93 28.76
N ASP A 191 -36.69 13.85 28.37
CA ASP A 191 -37.49 13.69 27.13
C ASP A 191 -36.65 13.78 25.86
N TYR A 192 -35.43 14.31 25.97
CA TYR A 192 -34.48 14.39 24.87
C TYR A 192 -33.61 13.14 24.74
N GLU A 193 -33.50 12.31 25.77
CA GLU A 193 -32.60 11.15 25.78
C GLU A 193 -32.97 10.13 24.68
N GLY A 194 -31.96 9.70 23.93
CA GLY A 194 -32.07 8.68 22.90
C GLY A 194 -31.59 9.14 21.52
N TYR A 195 -32.13 8.48 20.51
CA TYR A 195 -31.81 8.72 19.10
C TYR A 195 -32.92 9.52 18.45
N TRP A 196 -32.56 10.48 17.60
CA TRP A 196 -33.49 11.27 16.79
C TRP A 196 -33.00 11.28 15.36
N ILE A 197 -33.88 11.02 14.39
CA ILE A 197 -33.47 10.83 13.00
C ILE A 197 -34.42 11.52 12.03
N ASN A 198 -33.86 12.01 10.93
CA ASN A 198 -34.59 12.37 9.72
C ASN A 198 -34.11 11.48 8.56
N THR A 199 -35.04 10.77 7.92
CA THR A 199 -34.75 9.86 6.80
C THR A 199 -35.25 10.38 5.45
N GLU A 200 -35.72 11.63 5.39
CA GLU A 200 -36.13 12.28 4.16
C GLU A 200 -34.90 12.53 3.29
N SER A 201 -35.01 12.16 2.01
CA SER A 201 -33.90 12.27 1.05
C SER A 201 -33.40 13.72 0.97
N GLY A 202 -32.10 13.93 1.16
CA GLY A 202 -31.48 15.27 1.15
C GLY A 202 -31.56 16.02 2.48
N LYS A 203 -32.22 15.47 3.51
CA LYS A 203 -32.30 16.03 4.86
C LYS A 203 -31.82 15.03 5.93
N GLU A 204 -31.02 14.05 5.54
CA GLU A 204 -30.56 12.95 6.39
C GLU A 204 -29.71 13.47 7.55
N ALA A 205 -30.25 13.34 8.76
CA ALA A 205 -29.66 13.81 10.00
C ALA A 205 -29.94 12.83 11.15
N LEU A 206 -28.97 12.64 12.02
CA LEU A 206 -29.07 11.80 13.22
C LEU A 206 -28.50 12.59 14.40
N ALA A 207 -29.28 12.72 15.46
CA ALA A 207 -28.83 13.22 16.75
C ALA A 207 -28.86 12.09 17.78
N VAL A 208 -27.82 12.02 18.60
CA VAL A 208 -27.74 11.13 19.76
C VAL A 208 -27.61 12.01 20.98
N ILE A 209 -28.56 11.91 21.90
CA ILE A 209 -28.56 12.67 23.15
C ILE A 209 -28.55 11.65 24.29
N ALA A 210 -27.45 11.64 25.05
CA ALA A 210 -27.27 10.71 26.16
C ALA A 210 -26.23 11.27 27.13
N ASP A 211 -26.37 10.94 28.42
CA ASP A 211 -25.38 11.27 29.46
C ASP A 211 -25.00 12.76 29.51
N GLY A 212 -25.98 13.66 29.34
CA GLY A 212 -25.74 15.11 29.35
C GLY A 212 -25.00 15.65 28.11
N LYS A 213 -24.92 14.86 27.03
CA LYS A 213 -24.16 15.18 25.82
C LYS A 213 -24.97 14.99 24.54
N VAL A 214 -24.61 15.75 23.50
CA VAL A 214 -25.15 15.65 22.14
C VAL A 214 -24.05 15.25 21.15
N THR A 215 -24.39 14.33 20.25
CA THR A 215 -23.64 14.06 19.00
C THR A 215 -24.56 14.33 17.81
N PHE A 216 -24.15 15.22 16.91
CA PHE A 216 -24.99 15.67 15.80
C PHE A 216 -24.18 16.35 14.66
N GLY A 217 -24.22 15.82 13.43
CA GLY A 217 -23.62 16.54 12.30
C GLY A 217 -22.09 16.70 12.37
N TYR A 218 -21.55 17.80 11.83
CA TYR A 218 -20.09 18.03 11.73
C TYR A 218 -19.50 18.61 13.01
N GLY A 219 -18.45 17.97 13.54
CA GLY A 219 -17.69 18.49 14.68
C GLY A 219 -18.36 18.34 16.06
N VAL A 220 -19.68 18.16 16.12
CA VAL A 220 -20.39 17.91 17.38
C VAL A 220 -20.38 16.42 17.72
N ASN A 221 -19.42 16.01 18.54
CA ASN A 221 -19.30 14.65 19.04
C ASN A 221 -19.18 14.65 20.57
N GLY A 222 -20.25 14.23 21.25
CA GLY A 222 -20.28 14.14 22.71
C GLY A 222 -20.13 15.49 23.41
N ILE A 223 -20.71 16.56 22.85
CA ILE A 223 -20.64 17.91 23.41
C ILE A 223 -21.65 18.07 24.54
N ALA A 224 -21.22 18.60 25.68
CA ALA A 224 -22.11 18.87 26.80
C ALA A 224 -23.12 19.97 26.42
N TYR A 225 -24.38 19.78 26.83
CA TYR A 225 -25.43 20.77 26.65
C TYR A 225 -25.85 21.39 27.99
N THR A 226 -26.56 22.51 27.90
CA THR A 226 -27.27 23.13 29.03
C THR A 226 -28.77 23.00 28.81
N PHE A 227 -29.50 22.46 29.79
CA PHE A 227 -30.95 22.46 29.81
C PHE A 227 -31.47 23.79 30.37
N SER A 228 -32.27 24.50 29.58
CA SER A 228 -32.87 25.76 29.96
C SER A 228 -34.10 25.54 30.84
N THR A 229 -34.09 26.10 32.04
CA THR A 229 -35.25 26.09 32.94
C THR A 229 -36.31 27.13 32.56
N GLU A 230 -36.04 28.00 31.57
CA GLU A 230 -36.95 29.06 31.13
C GLU A 230 -37.90 28.59 30.03
N ASP A 231 -37.39 27.84 29.04
CA ASP A 231 -38.14 27.42 27.86
C ASP A 231 -38.05 25.91 27.55
N GLY A 232 -37.29 25.16 28.36
CA GLY A 232 -37.14 23.71 28.25
C GLY A 232 -36.23 23.26 27.11
N SER A 233 -35.51 24.19 26.45
CA SER A 233 -34.61 23.88 25.34
C SER A 233 -33.26 23.33 25.81
N LEU A 234 -32.56 22.61 24.93
CA LEU A 234 -31.13 22.32 25.10
C LEU A 234 -30.32 23.32 24.31
N SER A 235 -29.24 23.83 24.87
CA SER A 235 -28.31 24.71 24.16
C SER A 235 -26.86 24.25 24.33
N PHE A 236 -26.08 24.40 23.27
CA PHE A 236 -24.63 24.17 23.28
C PHE A 236 -23.96 24.97 22.17
N SER A 237 -22.63 25.07 22.24
CA SER A 237 -21.85 25.67 21.15
C SER A 237 -20.66 24.79 20.81
N TYR A 238 -20.21 24.91 19.57
CA TYR A 238 -19.05 24.24 19.03
C TYR A 238 -18.25 25.26 18.21
N LYS A 239 -16.93 25.13 18.20
CA LYS A 239 -16.06 25.93 17.32
C LYS A 239 -15.46 25.03 16.26
N ASP A 240 -15.62 25.42 15.01
CA ASP A 240 -15.06 24.68 13.88
C ASP A 240 -13.53 24.84 13.77
N SER A 241 -12.93 24.24 12.75
CA SER A 241 -11.48 24.35 12.49
C SER A 241 -11.00 25.78 12.22
N TYR A 242 -11.90 26.70 11.89
CA TYR A 242 -11.62 28.11 11.66
C TYR A 242 -11.96 28.99 12.88
N SER A 243 -12.29 28.38 14.02
CA SER A 243 -12.72 29.06 15.24
C SER A 243 -14.04 29.84 15.11
N ILE A 244 -14.84 29.56 14.08
CA ILE A 244 -16.18 30.09 13.93
C ILE A 244 -17.07 29.39 14.96
N ALA A 245 -17.81 30.17 15.74
CA ALA A 245 -18.70 29.64 16.76
C ALA A 245 -20.05 29.28 16.13
N HIS A 246 -20.39 27.99 16.20
CA HIS A 246 -21.72 27.47 15.89
C HIS A 246 -22.50 27.36 17.19
N SER A 247 -23.69 27.96 17.23
CA SER A 247 -24.61 27.90 18.36
C SER A 247 -25.78 27.00 18.00
N PHE A 248 -26.12 26.07 18.88
CA PHE A 248 -27.19 25.11 18.67
C PHE A 248 -28.26 25.24 19.75
N VAL A 249 -29.52 25.19 19.32
CA VAL A 249 -30.70 25.13 20.20
C VAL A 249 -31.55 23.94 19.78
N ILE A 250 -31.90 23.07 20.73
CA ILE A 250 -32.76 21.91 20.52
C ILE A 250 -34.08 22.09 21.25
N ILE A 251 -35.17 22.14 20.50
CA ILE A 251 -36.53 22.29 21.02
C ILE A 251 -37.28 20.97 20.86
N LYS A 252 -37.87 20.47 21.96
CA LYS A 252 -38.78 19.33 21.92
C LYS A 252 -40.09 19.75 21.26
N THR A 253 -40.61 18.92 20.39
CA THR A 253 -41.96 19.08 19.82
C THR A 253 -42.83 17.88 20.18
N SER A 254 -44.13 17.99 19.88
CA SER A 254 -45.09 16.88 20.05
C SER A 254 -44.74 15.65 19.22
N SER A 255 -43.99 15.80 18.12
CA SER A 255 -43.66 14.73 17.18
C SER A 255 -42.18 14.35 17.15
N GLY A 256 -41.30 15.11 17.81
CA GLY A 256 -39.87 14.98 17.61
C GLY A 256 -39.02 15.99 18.39
N ILE A 257 -37.92 16.39 17.76
CA ILE A 257 -37.09 17.52 18.13
C ILE A 257 -36.82 18.38 16.90
N VAL A 258 -36.57 19.67 17.13
CA VAL A 258 -36.04 20.59 16.13
C VAL A 258 -34.69 21.07 16.63
N ILE A 259 -33.66 20.94 15.80
CA ILE A 259 -32.32 21.46 16.07
C ILE A 259 -32.11 22.66 15.16
N THR A 260 -31.88 23.82 15.75
CA THR A 260 -31.50 25.04 15.03
C THR A 260 -30.01 25.28 15.25
N GLU A 261 -29.26 25.38 14.17
CA GLU A 261 -27.85 25.77 14.15
C GLU A 261 -27.74 27.20 13.63
N SER A 262 -27.01 28.06 14.31
CA SER A 262 -26.70 29.42 13.87
C SER A 262 -25.20 29.68 13.90
N TYR A 263 -24.65 30.21 12.81
CA TYR A 263 -23.23 30.54 12.68
C TYR A 263 -23.02 31.66 11.65
N TYR A 264 -21.87 32.31 11.70
CA TYR A 264 -21.46 33.29 10.71
C TYR A 264 -20.72 32.60 9.56
N ASP A 265 -21.29 32.63 8.34
CA ASP A 265 -20.62 32.14 7.14
C ASP A 265 -19.64 33.20 6.64
N ARG A 266 -18.34 32.88 6.73
CA ARG A 266 -17.27 33.81 6.33
C ARG A 266 -17.22 34.03 4.82
N ASP A 267 -17.57 33.02 4.03
CA ASP A 267 -17.44 33.09 2.58
C ASP A 267 -18.63 33.84 1.97
N ALA A 268 -19.82 33.72 2.57
CA ALA A 268 -21.02 34.47 2.20
C ALA A 268 -21.17 35.82 2.93
N GLU A 269 -20.37 36.05 3.99
CA GLU A 269 -20.42 37.24 4.87
C GLU A 269 -21.81 37.48 5.49
N GLU A 270 -22.49 36.41 5.89
CA GLU A 270 -23.84 36.48 6.47
C GLU A 270 -24.03 35.52 7.65
N ASP A 271 -24.97 35.85 8.54
CA ASP A 271 -25.43 34.93 9.57
C ASP A 271 -26.35 33.88 8.95
N VAL A 272 -25.94 32.62 9.05
CA VAL A 272 -26.69 31.47 8.54
C VAL A 272 -27.43 30.79 9.69
N SER A 273 -28.67 30.37 9.42
CA SER A 273 -29.48 29.58 10.35
C SER A 273 -30.03 28.34 9.63
N ASN A 274 -29.58 27.17 10.06
CA ASN A 274 -30.06 25.88 9.56
C ASN A 274 -31.04 25.25 10.57
N GLU A 275 -32.11 24.63 10.08
CA GLU A 275 -33.09 23.95 10.92
C GLU A 275 -33.23 22.48 10.49
N TYR A 276 -33.18 21.59 11.48
CA TYR A 276 -33.34 20.15 11.30
C TYR A 276 -34.50 19.66 12.14
N SER A 277 -35.51 19.10 11.49
CA SER A 277 -36.61 18.40 12.16
C SER A 277 -36.32 16.90 12.21
N LEU A 278 -36.24 16.32 13.41
CA LEU A 278 -35.94 14.90 13.62
C LEU A 278 -37.03 14.24 14.46
N ALA A 279 -37.31 12.97 14.20
CA ALA A 279 -38.28 12.18 14.95
C ALA A 279 -37.59 11.01 15.68
N ALA A 280 -38.22 10.50 16.73
CA ALA A 280 -37.73 9.27 17.36
C ALA A 280 -37.82 8.10 16.35
N PRO A 281 -36.74 7.33 16.13
CA PRO A 281 -36.75 6.20 15.21
C PRO A 281 -37.73 5.14 15.69
N LYS A 282 -38.68 4.75 14.83
CA LYS A 282 -39.74 3.80 15.17
C LYS A 282 -39.29 2.36 14.92
N SER A 283 -39.21 1.57 15.98
CA SER A 283 -38.99 0.13 15.87
C SER A 283 -40.12 -0.54 15.08
N SER A 284 -39.77 -1.32 14.06
CA SER A 284 -40.69 -2.13 13.27
C SER A 284 -40.36 -3.62 13.42
N SER A 285 -41.28 -4.50 13.01
CA SER A 285 -41.03 -5.94 12.96
C SER A 285 -39.80 -6.29 12.09
N LEU A 286 -39.49 -5.46 11.09
CA LEU A 286 -38.30 -5.62 10.26
C LEU A 286 -37.03 -5.20 11.00
N THR A 287 -36.97 -3.98 11.54
CA THR A 287 -35.74 -3.47 12.18
C THR A 287 -35.36 -4.31 13.40
N LYS A 288 -36.34 -4.81 14.17
CA LYS A 288 -36.08 -5.80 15.24
C LYS A 288 -35.45 -7.10 14.70
N LYS A 289 -35.92 -7.59 13.54
CA LYS A 289 -35.32 -8.74 12.85
C LYS A 289 -33.89 -8.46 12.38
N LEU A 290 -33.61 -7.23 11.99
CA LEU A 290 -32.30 -6.79 11.51
C LEU A 290 -31.35 -6.38 12.62
N ALA A 291 -31.80 -6.19 13.85
CA ALA A 291 -30.94 -5.84 14.98
C ALA A 291 -29.83 -6.86 15.19
N GLY A 292 -28.61 -6.39 15.44
CA GLY A 292 -27.41 -7.19 15.64
C GLY A 292 -26.19 -6.65 14.92
N THR A 293 -25.09 -7.40 15.04
CA THR A 293 -23.82 -7.14 14.37
C THR A 293 -23.68 -8.08 13.18
N TYR A 294 -23.17 -7.58 12.06
CA TYR A 294 -22.99 -8.34 10.83
C TYR A 294 -21.56 -8.18 10.34
N GLN A 295 -20.95 -9.27 9.88
CA GLN A 295 -19.53 -9.28 9.50
C GLN A 295 -19.34 -9.94 8.12
N CYS A 296 -18.58 -9.28 7.25
CA CYS A 296 -18.16 -9.80 5.93
C CYS A 296 -16.65 -10.05 5.86
N SER A 297 -15.85 -9.37 6.68
CA SER A 297 -14.41 -9.56 6.82
C SER A 297 -13.95 -9.01 8.18
N ASN A 298 -12.65 -8.97 8.46
CA ASN A 298 -12.13 -8.37 9.70
C ASN A 298 -12.45 -6.88 9.84
N SER A 299 -12.51 -6.14 8.73
CA SER A 299 -12.81 -4.71 8.73
C SER A 299 -14.26 -4.40 8.36
N GLU A 300 -14.96 -5.29 7.65
CA GLU A 300 -16.30 -5.00 7.14
C GLU A 300 -17.39 -5.45 8.09
N ILE A 301 -17.72 -4.55 9.04
CA ILE A 301 -18.70 -4.79 10.10
C ILE A 301 -19.84 -3.76 10.04
N ILE A 302 -21.08 -4.24 10.13
CA ILE A 302 -22.29 -3.41 10.24
C ILE A 302 -22.95 -3.67 11.60
N THR A 303 -23.34 -2.61 12.31
CA THR A 303 -24.08 -2.75 13.58
C THR A 303 -25.42 -2.04 13.51
N VAL A 304 -26.50 -2.78 13.78
CA VAL A 304 -27.89 -2.31 13.66
C VAL A 304 -28.59 -2.43 15.01
N LEU A 305 -29.21 -1.34 15.45
CA LEU A 305 -30.06 -1.28 16.63
C LEU A 305 -31.51 -1.70 16.31
N GLU A 306 -32.29 -2.06 17.33
CA GLU A 306 -33.68 -2.53 17.15
C GLU A 306 -34.62 -1.51 16.49
N ASN A 307 -34.33 -0.23 16.66
CA ASN A 307 -35.06 0.88 16.05
C ASN A 307 -34.63 1.17 14.61
N GLY A 308 -33.70 0.40 14.03
CA GLY A 308 -33.22 0.55 12.66
C GLY A 308 -32.07 1.54 12.50
N VAL A 309 -31.64 2.22 13.57
CA VAL A 309 -30.42 3.02 13.54
C VAL A 309 -29.24 2.11 13.31
N VAL A 310 -28.38 2.48 12.36
CA VAL A 310 -27.12 1.80 12.09
C VAL A 310 -26.04 2.65 12.71
N THR A 311 -25.19 2.06 13.56
CA THR A 311 -24.14 2.78 14.30
C THR A 311 -22.75 2.56 13.72
N LYS A 312 -22.57 1.48 12.95
CA LYS A 312 -21.32 1.18 12.24
C LYS A 312 -21.60 0.62 10.87
N VAL A 313 -20.80 1.02 9.88
CA VAL A 313 -20.76 0.43 8.54
C VAL A 313 -19.30 0.28 8.12
N ASP A 314 -18.95 -0.88 7.59
CA ASP A 314 -17.58 -1.25 7.20
C ASP A 314 -16.55 -0.97 8.32
N GLY A 315 -16.94 -1.23 9.57
CA GLY A 315 -16.09 -1.05 10.76
C GLY A 315 -15.99 0.39 11.28
N VAL A 316 -16.52 1.37 10.55
CA VAL A 316 -16.46 2.80 10.89
C VAL A 316 -17.77 3.25 11.52
N GLU A 317 -17.69 4.10 12.55
CA GLU A 317 -18.87 4.72 13.16
C GLU A 317 -19.59 5.64 12.18
N THR A 318 -20.92 5.58 12.19
CA THR A 318 -21.74 6.39 11.31
C THR A 318 -22.10 7.71 11.98
N THR A 319 -21.97 8.83 11.25
CA THR A 319 -22.55 10.13 11.64
C THR A 319 -24.04 10.20 11.31
N TYR A 320 -24.49 9.36 10.36
CA TYR A 320 -25.89 9.07 10.07
C TYR A 320 -25.98 7.63 9.58
N GLY A 321 -26.96 6.86 10.04
CA GLY A 321 -27.15 5.48 9.60
C GLY A 321 -28.55 4.97 9.89
N TYR A 322 -29.23 4.47 8.87
CA TYR A 322 -30.56 3.88 8.99
C TYR A 322 -30.78 2.73 8.01
N ILE A 323 -31.45 1.68 8.48
CA ILE A 323 -31.82 0.53 7.66
C ILE A 323 -33.34 0.30 7.66
N GLY A 324 -33.90 0.08 6.47
CA GLY A 324 -35.33 -0.12 6.29
C GLY A 324 -35.68 -0.93 5.04
N GLY A 325 -36.95 -0.87 4.64
CA GLY A 325 -37.48 -1.53 3.44
C GLY A 325 -38.27 -2.81 3.73
N LYS A 326 -37.99 -3.89 2.99
CA LYS A 326 -38.59 -5.22 3.15
C LYS A 326 -37.48 -6.27 3.15
N VAL A 327 -37.69 -7.46 3.71
CA VAL A 327 -36.66 -8.51 3.76
C VAL A 327 -36.06 -8.87 2.39
N SER A 328 -36.84 -8.76 1.30
CA SER A 328 -36.39 -9.00 -0.08
C SER A 328 -35.78 -7.76 -0.76
N ALA A 329 -35.90 -6.58 -0.15
CA ALA A 329 -35.50 -5.28 -0.68
C ALA A 329 -35.13 -4.35 0.48
N ILE A 330 -33.99 -4.63 1.09
CA ILE A 330 -33.39 -3.85 2.17
C ILE A 330 -32.68 -2.63 1.58
N SER A 331 -32.80 -1.49 2.26
CA SER A 331 -32.03 -0.28 1.99
C SER A 331 -31.30 0.15 3.27
N LEU A 332 -29.98 0.23 3.21
CA LEU A 332 -29.10 0.79 4.23
C LEU A 332 -28.57 2.13 3.71
N THR A 333 -28.96 3.22 4.36
CA THR A 333 -28.53 4.58 4.01
C THR A 333 -27.68 5.14 5.14
N TYR A 334 -26.48 5.64 4.84
CA TYR A 334 -25.52 6.04 5.87
C TYR A 334 -24.52 7.12 5.41
N LYS A 335 -23.85 7.72 6.40
CA LYS A 335 -22.69 8.62 6.32
C LYS A 335 -21.68 8.16 7.38
N THR A 336 -20.41 8.02 7.03
CA THR A 336 -19.31 7.65 7.97
C THR A 336 -18.48 8.86 8.41
N GLY A 337 -18.75 10.03 7.84
CA GLY A 337 -18.17 11.31 8.24
C GLY A 337 -19.13 12.45 7.94
N SER A 338 -19.01 13.56 8.63
CA SER A 338 -20.02 14.62 8.53
C SER A 338 -19.95 15.42 7.21
N THR A 339 -18.82 15.37 6.50
CA THR A 339 -18.67 15.87 5.12
C THR A 339 -18.92 14.79 4.06
N SER A 340 -19.15 13.53 4.46
CA SER A 340 -19.37 12.45 3.51
C SER A 340 -20.76 12.57 2.86
N SER A 341 -20.83 12.25 1.58
CA SER A 341 -22.10 12.13 0.88
C SER A 341 -22.91 10.96 1.43
N VAL A 342 -24.24 11.09 1.35
CA VAL A 342 -25.16 10.00 1.69
C VAL A 342 -24.86 8.82 0.76
N THR A 343 -24.55 7.67 1.35
CA THR A 343 -24.38 6.41 0.61
C THR A 343 -25.55 5.50 0.89
N THR A 344 -26.06 4.83 -0.15
CA THR A 344 -27.10 3.80 -0.01
C THR A 344 -26.62 2.46 -0.54
N LYS A 345 -26.65 1.42 0.29
CA LYS A 345 -26.47 0.01 -0.09
C LYS A 345 -27.83 -0.68 -0.11
N THR A 346 -28.18 -1.30 -1.22
CA THR A 346 -29.41 -2.08 -1.36
C THR A 346 -29.13 -3.58 -1.37
N GLY A 347 -30.14 -4.38 -1.03
CA GLY A 347 -30.06 -5.83 -1.15
C GLY A 347 -31.16 -6.56 -0.39
N LYS A 348 -30.83 -7.62 0.36
CA LYS A 348 -31.81 -8.49 1.01
C LYS A 348 -31.32 -9.07 2.34
N TYR A 349 -32.23 -9.64 3.11
CA TYR A 349 -31.97 -10.38 4.34
C TYR A 349 -32.50 -11.80 4.21
N ASP A 350 -31.66 -12.81 4.44
CA ASP A 350 -31.99 -14.24 4.27
C ASP A 350 -32.08 -15.01 5.60
N ALA A 351 -32.27 -14.30 6.72
CA ALA A 351 -32.26 -14.80 8.09
C ALA A 351 -30.89 -15.18 8.68
N LYS A 352 -29.88 -15.41 7.84
CA LYS A 352 -28.50 -15.70 8.29
C LYS A 352 -27.60 -14.49 8.11
N SER A 353 -27.85 -13.68 7.08
CA SER A 353 -26.97 -12.60 6.64
C SER A 353 -27.75 -11.43 6.05
N LEU A 354 -27.12 -10.26 6.09
CA LEU A 354 -27.45 -9.13 5.23
C LEU A 354 -26.64 -9.26 3.94
N ILE A 355 -27.30 -9.29 2.80
CA ILE A 355 -26.65 -9.31 1.49
C ILE A 355 -26.82 -7.93 0.90
N LEU A 356 -25.77 -7.11 0.90
CA LEU A 356 -25.79 -5.70 0.54
C LEU A 356 -24.66 -5.37 -0.42
N GLY A 357 -24.98 -4.74 -1.56
CA GLY A 357 -23.97 -4.37 -2.56
C GLY A 357 -23.15 -5.57 -3.09
N GLY A 358 -23.77 -6.76 -3.17
CA GLY A 358 -23.11 -8.00 -3.60
C GLY A 358 -22.27 -8.71 -2.54
N LYS A 359 -22.17 -8.17 -1.32
CA LYS A 359 -21.43 -8.77 -0.20
C LYS A 359 -22.36 -9.41 0.83
N ILE A 360 -21.88 -10.49 1.46
CA ILE A 360 -22.58 -11.26 2.49
C ILE A 360 -22.03 -10.88 3.86
N TYR A 361 -22.82 -10.18 4.66
CA TYR A 361 -22.50 -9.86 6.05
C TYR A 361 -23.24 -10.84 6.97
N VAL A 362 -22.54 -11.79 7.58
CA VAL A 362 -23.11 -12.83 8.43
C VAL A 362 -23.54 -12.27 9.77
N LYS A 363 -24.77 -12.61 10.21
CA LYS A 363 -25.38 -12.09 11.44
C LYS A 363 -24.85 -12.77 12.70
N ASN A 364 -24.38 -11.94 13.63
CA ASN A 364 -23.93 -12.26 14.99
C ASN A 364 -22.96 -13.45 15.03
N PRO A 365 -21.81 -13.39 14.33
CA PRO A 365 -20.78 -14.39 14.51
C PRO A 365 -20.21 -14.31 15.94
N SER A 366 -20.02 -15.46 16.57
CA SER A 366 -19.33 -15.60 17.86
C SER A 366 -17.81 -15.75 17.68
N SER A 367 -17.37 -16.24 16.52
CA SER A 367 -15.97 -16.20 16.09
C SER A 367 -15.85 -16.10 14.57
N PHE A 368 -14.69 -15.62 14.13
CA PHE A 368 -14.37 -15.37 12.73
C PHE A 368 -12.96 -15.87 12.43
N ALA A 369 -12.78 -16.52 11.28
CA ALA A 369 -11.47 -16.86 10.72
C ALA A 369 -11.47 -16.65 9.21
N SER A 370 -10.29 -16.49 8.63
CA SER A 370 -10.10 -16.28 7.18
C SER A 370 -8.87 -16.99 6.69
N TYR A 371 -8.96 -17.62 5.52
CA TYR A 371 -7.85 -18.31 4.87
C TYR A 371 -7.65 -17.71 3.49
N TYR A 372 -6.42 -17.28 3.20
CA TYR A 372 -6.08 -16.56 1.99
C TYR A 372 -5.13 -17.37 1.09
N ASP A 373 -5.42 -17.33 -0.21
CA ASP A 373 -4.49 -17.66 -1.27
C ASP A 373 -4.38 -16.48 -2.24
N SER A 374 -3.17 -16.19 -2.68
CA SER A 374 -2.87 -15.04 -3.54
C SER A 374 -3.54 -15.10 -4.92
N SER A 375 -3.74 -16.31 -5.44
CA SER A 375 -4.28 -16.53 -6.79
C SER A 375 -5.80 -16.74 -6.79
N ASN A 376 -6.33 -17.38 -5.74
CA ASN A 376 -7.73 -17.78 -5.67
C ASN A 376 -8.58 -16.84 -4.80
N GLY A 377 -8.00 -16.18 -3.80
CA GLY A 377 -8.69 -15.25 -2.90
C GLY A 377 -8.89 -15.80 -1.49
N THR A 378 -9.83 -15.22 -0.74
CA THR A 378 -10.06 -15.55 0.67
C THR A 378 -11.36 -16.33 0.84
N PHE A 379 -11.35 -17.42 1.61
CA PHE A 379 -12.58 -17.94 2.21
C PHE A 379 -12.67 -17.59 3.70
N TYR A 380 -13.87 -17.23 4.12
CA TYR A 380 -14.19 -16.76 5.47
C TYR A 380 -15.03 -17.80 6.21
N VAL A 381 -14.77 -17.93 7.49
CA VAL A 381 -15.43 -18.86 8.41
C VAL A 381 -16.09 -18.09 9.53
N TYR A 382 -17.40 -18.26 9.69
CA TYR A 382 -18.20 -17.58 10.71
C TYR A 382 -18.86 -18.60 11.62
N THR A 383 -18.40 -18.71 12.86
CA THR A 383 -19.08 -19.51 13.88
C THR A 383 -20.20 -18.68 14.48
N ARG A 384 -21.37 -19.28 14.70
CA ARG A 384 -22.53 -18.61 15.29
C ARG A 384 -22.99 -19.38 16.52
N GLU A 385 -23.11 -18.71 17.66
CA GLU A 385 -23.49 -19.36 18.92
C GLU A 385 -24.83 -20.10 18.80
N GLY A 386 -24.84 -21.38 19.17
CA GLY A 386 -26.01 -22.26 19.08
C GLY A 386 -26.51 -22.55 17.66
N LYS A 387 -25.74 -22.26 16.61
CA LYS A 387 -26.12 -22.42 15.19
C LYS A 387 -24.97 -23.03 14.37
N SER A 388 -25.28 -23.38 13.12
CA SER A 388 -24.29 -23.89 12.16
C SER A 388 -23.26 -22.82 11.77
N THR A 389 -22.01 -23.24 11.58
CA THR A 389 -20.97 -22.44 10.93
C THR A 389 -21.39 -22.05 9.52
N ILE A 390 -21.08 -20.83 9.11
CA ILE A 390 -21.29 -20.33 7.76
C ILE A 390 -19.92 -20.11 7.12
N TYR A 391 -19.79 -20.50 5.85
CA TYR A 391 -18.61 -20.24 5.05
C TYR A 391 -18.98 -19.32 3.89
N THR A 392 -18.09 -18.40 3.55
CA THR A 392 -18.24 -17.59 2.33
C THR A 392 -16.93 -17.54 1.57
N PHE A 393 -16.98 -17.58 0.24
CA PHE A 393 -15.84 -17.33 -0.62
C PHE A 393 -15.84 -15.87 -1.09
N LYS A 394 -14.71 -15.18 -0.97
CA LYS A 394 -14.49 -13.76 -1.30
C LYS A 394 -15.45 -12.76 -0.63
N GLY A 395 -16.27 -13.23 0.32
CA GLY A 395 -17.34 -12.46 0.95
C GLY A 395 -18.57 -12.25 0.05
N THR A 396 -18.62 -12.88 -1.12
CA THR A 396 -19.69 -12.69 -2.14
C THR A 396 -20.57 -13.92 -2.30
N ASP A 397 -20.01 -15.11 -2.08
CA ASP A 397 -20.68 -16.38 -2.32
C ASP A 397 -20.73 -17.22 -1.05
N TYR A 398 -21.85 -17.87 -0.80
CA TYR A 398 -21.88 -18.92 0.22
C TYR A 398 -21.04 -20.11 -0.25
N ALA A 399 -20.30 -20.69 0.69
CA ALA A 399 -19.45 -21.84 0.44
C ALA A 399 -19.80 -23.01 1.37
N THR A 400 -19.37 -24.20 0.98
CA THR A 400 -19.31 -25.39 1.83
C THR A 400 -17.88 -25.90 1.87
N ILE A 401 -17.47 -26.39 3.03
CA ILE A 401 -16.16 -26.99 3.25
C ILE A 401 -16.39 -28.45 3.61
N ASP A 402 -15.83 -29.36 2.83
CA ASP A 402 -15.74 -30.78 3.15
C ASP A 402 -14.33 -31.11 3.64
N GLY A 403 -14.22 -31.54 4.90
CA GLY A 403 -12.95 -31.73 5.61
C GLY A 403 -12.75 -30.77 6.78
N GLU A 404 -11.71 -31.01 7.58
CA GLU A 404 -11.38 -30.24 8.77
C GLU A 404 -10.32 -29.18 8.47
N LEU A 405 -10.56 -27.94 8.91
CA LEU A 405 -9.69 -26.78 8.71
C LEU A 405 -8.52 -26.75 9.73
N THR A 406 -7.67 -27.77 9.67
CA THR A 406 -6.45 -27.88 10.50
C THR A 406 -5.22 -27.82 9.60
N VAL A 407 -4.14 -27.18 10.06
CA VAL A 407 -2.88 -27.08 9.30
C VAL A 407 -2.39 -28.47 8.87
N GLY A 408 -2.11 -28.61 7.58
CA GLY A 408 -1.72 -29.87 6.92
C GLY A 408 -2.87 -30.63 6.28
N ASN A 409 -4.13 -30.39 6.69
CA ASN A 409 -5.28 -31.10 6.14
C ASN A 409 -5.66 -30.59 4.74
N ILE A 410 -6.24 -31.50 3.97
CA ILE A 410 -6.82 -31.21 2.66
C ILE A 410 -8.34 -31.12 2.83
N VAL A 411 -8.93 -30.08 2.25
CA VAL A 411 -10.37 -29.82 2.24
C VAL A 411 -10.86 -29.58 0.82
N THR A 412 -12.15 -29.81 0.59
CA THR A 412 -12.81 -29.39 -0.66
C THR A 412 -13.65 -28.16 -0.38
N VAL A 413 -13.39 -27.09 -1.13
CA VAL A 413 -14.15 -25.84 -1.08
C VAL A 413 -15.10 -25.80 -2.26
N THR A 414 -16.39 -25.71 -2.01
CA THR A 414 -17.43 -25.61 -3.05
C THR A 414 -18.20 -24.30 -2.87
N TYR A 415 -18.41 -23.56 -3.96
CA TYR A 415 -19.14 -22.29 -3.96
C TYR A 415 -19.81 -22.09 -5.33
N GLY A 416 -21.10 -21.76 -5.32
CA GLY A 416 -21.91 -21.78 -6.55
C GLY A 416 -21.84 -23.16 -7.23
N GLU A 417 -21.44 -23.20 -8.50
CA GLU A 417 -21.20 -24.43 -9.28
C GLU A 417 -19.71 -24.82 -9.34
N MET A 418 -18.83 -24.04 -8.70
CA MET A 418 -17.39 -24.25 -8.71
C MET A 418 -16.93 -25.03 -7.47
N SER A 419 -15.85 -25.80 -7.63
CA SER A 419 -15.20 -26.50 -6.54
C SER A 419 -13.69 -26.59 -6.76
N PHE A 420 -12.91 -26.51 -5.70
CA PHE A 420 -11.47 -26.78 -5.73
C PHE A 420 -11.04 -27.51 -4.46
N VAL A 421 -9.88 -28.17 -4.53
CA VAL A 421 -9.26 -28.84 -3.39
C VAL A 421 -8.17 -27.93 -2.85
N ALA A 422 -8.17 -27.72 -1.55
CA ALA A 422 -7.23 -26.86 -0.85
C ALA A 422 -6.50 -27.59 0.26
N LYS A 423 -5.24 -27.26 0.49
CA LYS A 423 -4.47 -27.71 1.65
C LYS A 423 -4.26 -26.53 2.58
N ILE A 424 -4.64 -26.67 3.84
CA ILE A 424 -4.44 -25.62 4.83
C ILE A 424 -2.95 -25.58 5.19
N THR A 425 -2.26 -24.50 4.86
CA THR A 425 -0.80 -24.38 5.03
C THR A 425 -0.43 -23.64 6.31
N SER A 426 -1.32 -22.77 6.80
CA SER A 426 -1.15 -22.07 8.08
C SER A 426 -2.51 -21.76 8.73
N ALA A 427 -2.50 -21.06 9.86
CA ALA A 427 -3.73 -20.65 10.54
C ALA A 427 -4.57 -19.64 9.73
N SER A 428 -4.02 -19.08 8.65
CA SER A 428 -4.67 -18.06 7.82
C SER A 428 -4.43 -18.21 6.32
N GLU A 429 -3.80 -19.31 5.87
CA GLU A 429 -3.43 -19.50 4.47
C GLU A 429 -3.75 -20.93 4.01
N TYR A 430 -3.93 -21.06 2.70
CA TYR A 430 -4.12 -22.34 2.03
C TYR A 430 -3.48 -22.32 0.65
N ASP A 431 -3.13 -23.50 0.14
CA ASP A 431 -2.74 -23.71 -1.25
C ASP A 431 -3.87 -24.43 -1.99
N VAL A 432 -4.00 -24.18 -3.29
CA VAL A 432 -4.93 -24.93 -4.17
C VAL A 432 -4.17 -26.04 -4.87
N ALA A 433 -4.79 -27.22 -4.94
CA ALA A 433 -4.22 -28.36 -5.63
C ALA A 433 -3.93 -28.05 -7.11
N GLY A 434 -2.74 -28.40 -7.57
CA GLY A 434 -2.37 -28.37 -8.98
C GLY A 434 -3.24 -29.29 -9.84
N ALA A 435 -3.32 -28.98 -11.13
CA ALA A 435 -4.11 -29.73 -12.11
C ALA A 435 -3.64 -31.18 -12.28
N GLU A 436 -2.38 -31.46 -11.94
CA GLU A 436 -1.76 -32.77 -11.93
C GLU A 436 -2.28 -33.70 -10.82
N ARG A 437 -3.10 -33.21 -9.89
CA ARG A 437 -3.64 -34.03 -8.79
C ARG A 437 -4.40 -35.25 -9.31
N GLY A 438 -4.11 -36.41 -8.74
CA GLY A 438 -4.80 -37.68 -9.01
C GLY A 438 -3.85 -38.85 -9.23
N THR A 439 -4.42 -40.02 -9.52
CA THR A 439 -3.68 -41.25 -9.82
C THR A 439 -3.59 -41.46 -11.33
N PHE A 440 -2.38 -41.74 -11.82
CA PHE A 440 -2.07 -41.96 -13.23
C PHE A 440 -1.39 -43.31 -13.42
N THR A 441 -1.71 -43.98 -14.54
CA THR A 441 -1.16 -45.31 -14.87
C THR A 441 -0.39 -45.31 -16.19
N ALA A 442 0.59 -46.22 -16.33
CA ALA A 442 1.28 -46.47 -17.60
C ALA A 442 1.49 -47.98 -17.81
N GLU A 443 1.43 -48.44 -19.06
CA GLU A 443 1.56 -49.86 -19.37
C GLU A 443 2.92 -50.42 -18.94
N GLY A 444 2.90 -51.49 -18.13
CA GLY A 444 4.12 -52.14 -17.63
C GLY A 444 4.88 -51.36 -16.55
N LYS A 445 4.27 -50.33 -15.94
CA LYS A 445 4.87 -49.49 -14.89
C LYS A 445 3.93 -49.34 -13.67
N ASP A 446 4.48 -48.90 -12.55
CA ASP A 446 3.71 -48.61 -11.34
C ASP A 446 2.81 -47.37 -11.49
N SER A 447 1.67 -47.36 -10.82
CA SER A 447 0.81 -46.16 -10.79
C SER A 447 1.44 -45.06 -9.94
N ILE A 448 1.31 -43.81 -10.38
CA ILE A 448 1.78 -42.63 -9.65
C ILE A 448 0.58 -41.83 -9.17
N THR A 449 0.53 -41.50 -7.88
CA THR A 449 -0.51 -40.64 -7.31
C THR A 449 0.07 -39.31 -6.87
N PHE A 450 -0.36 -38.21 -7.48
CA PHE A 450 0.03 -36.85 -7.11
C PHE A 450 -1.02 -36.23 -6.19
N ASP A 451 -0.57 -35.62 -5.10
CA ASP A 451 -1.46 -34.94 -4.16
C ASP A 451 -1.91 -33.55 -4.63
N GLY A 452 -1.23 -32.98 -5.64
CA GLY A 452 -1.46 -31.62 -6.14
C GLY A 452 -0.68 -30.54 -5.36
N PHE A 453 0.17 -30.92 -4.41
CA PHE A 453 0.89 -30.03 -3.50
C PHE A 453 2.40 -30.36 -3.43
N GLY A 454 2.92 -31.03 -4.46
CA GLY A 454 4.34 -31.37 -4.57
C GLY A 454 4.74 -32.72 -3.94
N SER A 455 3.78 -33.57 -3.57
CA SER A 455 4.04 -34.94 -3.11
C SER A 455 3.43 -36.00 -4.04
N ALA A 456 4.26 -36.94 -4.49
CA ALA A 456 3.87 -38.08 -5.32
C ALA A 456 4.03 -39.38 -4.53
N THR A 457 3.16 -40.36 -4.76
CA THR A 457 3.23 -41.70 -4.18
C THR A 457 3.35 -42.74 -5.29
N ILE A 458 4.35 -43.61 -5.19
CA ILE A 458 4.61 -44.72 -6.12
C ILE A 458 4.78 -45.99 -5.28
N GLY A 459 3.84 -46.93 -5.40
CA GLY A 459 3.72 -48.04 -4.45
C GLY A 459 3.55 -47.54 -3.02
N ASP A 460 4.39 -48.02 -2.11
CA ASP A 460 4.38 -47.62 -0.69
C ASP A 460 5.35 -46.45 -0.37
N LYS A 461 6.00 -45.86 -1.38
CA LYS A 461 7.00 -44.79 -1.21
C LYS A 461 6.44 -43.43 -1.61
N THR A 462 6.82 -42.41 -0.83
CA THR A 462 6.48 -41.00 -1.10
C THR A 462 7.71 -40.25 -1.62
N TYR A 463 7.49 -39.41 -2.62
CA TYR A 463 8.49 -38.62 -3.33
C TYR A 463 8.04 -37.16 -3.40
N SER A 464 8.99 -36.24 -3.49
CA SER A 464 8.68 -34.84 -3.83
C SER A 464 8.62 -34.68 -5.35
N TYR A 465 7.78 -33.78 -5.84
CA TYR A 465 7.79 -33.41 -7.25
C TYR A 465 7.63 -31.91 -7.45
N ILE A 466 8.03 -31.45 -8.61
CA ILE A 466 7.68 -30.14 -9.16
C ILE A 466 7.08 -30.31 -10.56
N VAL A 467 6.25 -29.36 -10.99
CA VAL A 467 5.85 -29.26 -12.40
C VAL A 467 6.69 -28.16 -13.02
N ASN A 468 7.55 -28.53 -13.98
CA ASN A 468 8.45 -27.57 -14.61
C ASN A 468 7.75 -26.72 -15.68
N ALA A 469 8.44 -25.70 -16.21
CA ALA A 469 7.89 -24.80 -17.22
C ALA A 469 7.59 -25.47 -18.59
N LYS A 470 7.96 -26.74 -18.77
CA LYS A 470 7.62 -27.58 -19.93
C LYS A 470 6.44 -28.52 -19.66
N ASN A 471 5.75 -28.35 -18.53
CA ASN A 471 4.69 -29.24 -18.04
C ASN A 471 5.16 -30.69 -17.85
N VAL A 472 6.45 -30.88 -17.59
CA VAL A 472 6.98 -32.17 -17.14
C VAL A 472 6.93 -32.19 -15.62
N VAL A 473 6.33 -33.23 -15.06
CA VAL A 473 6.34 -33.49 -13.63
C VAL A 473 7.64 -34.20 -13.29
N VAL A 474 8.52 -33.50 -12.58
CA VAL A 474 9.84 -34.00 -12.18
C VAL A 474 9.75 -34.50 -10.75
N ILE A 475 9.81 -35.82 -10.61
CA ILE A 475 9.76 -36.54 -9.33
C ILE A 475 11.20 -36.75 -8.85
N THR A 476 11.48 -36.31 -7.64
CA THR A 476 12.82 -36.30 -7.04
C THR A 476 12.88 -37.29 -5.87
N GLY A 477 13.89 -38.15 -5.87
CA GLY A 477 14.12 -39.18 -4.85
C GLY A 477 15.52 -39.80 -4.98
N GLU A 478 15.62 -41.13 -4.88
CA GLU A 478 16.86 -41.88 -5.16
C GLU A 478 17.35 -41.69 -6.61
N THR A 479 16.40 -41.55 -7.53
CA THR A 479 16.61 -41.21 -8.94
C THR A 479 15.60 -40.14 -9.34
N THR A 480 16.00 -39.21 -10.21
CA THR A 480 15.09 -38.22 -10.80
C THR A 480 14.32 -38.85 -11.96
N LEU A 481 12.99 -38.72 -11.93
CA LEU A 481 12.09 -39.22 -12.98
C LEU A 481 11.22 -38.08 -13.50
N GLY A 482 11.31 -37.78 -14.80
CA GLY A 482 10.40 -36.86 -15.48
C GLY A 482 9.23 -37.62 -16.11
N VAL A 483 8.01 -37.15 -15.92
CA VAL A 483 6.81 -37.70 -16.59
C VAL A 483 5.94 -36.60 -17.19
N THR A 484 5.29 -36.90 -18.32
CA THR A 484 4.21 -36.10 -18.88
C THR A 484 2.87 -36.77 -18.56
N LEU A 485 1.84 -35.97 -18.29
CA LEU A 485 0.54 -36.46 -17.83
C LEU A 485 -0.54 -36.21 -18.88
N ASP A 486 -1.41 -37.20 -19.08
CA ASP A 486 -2.70 -37.06 -19.76
C ASP A 486 -3.81 -36.99 -18.71
N GLY A 487 -4.35 -35.78 -18.51
CA GLY A 487 -5.37 -35.52 -17.50
C GLY A 487 -6.73 -36.19 -17.77
N GLU A 488 -7.08 -36.43 -19.04
CA GLU A 488 -8.34 -37.05 -19.45
C GLU A 488 -8.26 -38.57 -19.38
N ALA A 489 -7.21 -39.15 -19.94
CA ALA A 489 -7.00 -40.60 -19.92
C ALA A 489 -6.52 -41.11 -18.55
N LYS A 490 -6.07 -40.21 -17.66
CA LYS A 490 -5.39 -40.56 -16.39
C LYS A 490 -4.20 -41.50 -16.61
N THR A 491 -3.41 -41.20 -17.64
CA THR A 491 -2.18 -41.93 -17.96
C THR A 491 -0.95 -41.03 -17.92
N TYR A 492 0.24 -41.62 -17.81
CA TYR A 492 1.50 -40.88 -17.90
C TYR A 492 2.49 -41.53 -18.87
N ALA A 493 3.47 -40.75 -19.33
CA ALA A 493 4.62 -41.24 -20.10
C ALA A 493 5.93 -40.71 -19.50
N GLU A 494 6.99 -41.51 -19.51
CA GLU A 494 8.31 -41.06 -19.07
C GLU A 494 8.89 -40.06 -20.08
N ALA A 495 9.38 -38.93 -19.59
CA ALA A 495 10.06 -37.92 -20.38
C ALA A 495 11.52 -38.34 -20.61
N THR A 496 12.04 -38.11 -21.82
CA THR A 496 13.46 -38.34 -22.13
C THR A 496 14.32 -37.29 -21.45
N GLY A 497 15.23 -37.71 -20.57
CA GLY A 497 16.21 -36.81 -19.97
C GLY A 497 17.25 -36.33 -20.99
N ASP A 498 17.65 -35.07 -20.90
CA ASP A 498 18.65 -34.46 -21.79
C ASP A 498 20.10 -34.59 -21.26
N GLY A 499 20.26 -35.17 -20.07
CA GLY A 499 21.56 -35.38 -19.43
C GLY A 499 22.16 -34.14 -18.77
N PHE A 500 21.47 -32.98 -18.80
CA PHE A 500 21.96 -31.73 -18.23
C PHE A 500 21.34 -31.44 -16.85
N ALA A 501 21.47 -32.38 -15.92
CA ALA A 501 21.03 -32.19 -14.54
C ALA A 501 22.19 -31.66 -13.67
N HIS A 502 22.14 -30.38 -13.29
CA HIS A 502 23.21 -29.71 -12.54
C HIS A 502 22.64 -28.69 -11.55
N ALA A 503 23.32 -28.52 -10.41
CA ALA A 503 23.05 -27.45 -9.46
C ALA A 503 24.26 -26.49 -9.43
N TYR A 504 24.07 -25.30 -9.99
CA TYR A 504 25.10 -24.26 -10.04
C TYR A 504 24.87 -23.19 -8.99
N ILE A 505 25.95 -22.68 -8.42
CA ILE A 505 26.00 -21.57 -7.46
C ILE A 505 26.65 -20.37 -8.15
N ASP A 506 26.09 -19.18 -8.00
CA ASP A 506 26.71 -17.95 -8.52
C ASP A 506 28.04 -17.68 -7.80
N ALA A 507 29.12 -17.62 -8.58
CA ALA A 507 30.48 -17.46 -8.06
C ALA A 507 30.69 -16.12 -7.35
N SER A 508 29.88 -15.09 -7.67
CA SER A 508 29.93 -13.79 -7.01
C SER A 508 29.16 -13.74 -5.69
N ASN A 509 28.17 -14.62 -5.51
CA ASN A 509 27.33 -14.66 -4.32
C ASN A 509 26.63 -16.02 -4.17
N SER A 510 27.07 -16.79 -3.18
CA SER A 510 26.62 -18.16 -2.93
C SER A 510 25.14 -18.31 -2.54
N LYS A 511 24.42 -17.20 -2.32
CA LYS A 511 22.98 -17.22 -2.04
C LYS A 511 22.13 -17.50 -3.27
N TYR A 512 22.66 -17.34 -4.48
CA TYR A 512 21.94 -17.56 -5.72
C TYR A 512 22.32 -18.88 -6.35
N THR A 513 21.32 -19.69 -6.69
CA THR A 513 21.52 -20.99 -7.34
C THR A 513 20.60 -21.15 -8.55
N LEU A 514 21.10 -21.85 -9.56
CA LEU A 514 20.32 -22.38 -10.68
C LEU A 514 20.40 -23.91 -10.66
N THR A 515 19.25 -24.57 -10.53
CA THR A 515 19.14 -26.02 -10.54
C THR A 515 18.43 -26.46 -11.81
N PHE A 516 19.15 -27.13 -12.70
CA PHE A 516 18.66 -27.69 -13.95
C PHE A 516 18.14 -29.10 -13.70
N ASP A 517 16.90 -29.37 -14.11
CA ASP A 517 16.20 -30.62 -13.78
C ASP A 517 16.52 -31.80 -14.70
N GLY A 518 17.21 -31.57 -15.83
CA GLY A 518 17.50 -32.59 -16.83
C GLY A 518 16.34 -32.85 -17.82
N PHE A 519 15.24 -32.10 -17.73
CA PHE A 519 14.02 -32.21 -18.53
C PHE A 519 13.58 -30.85 -19.11
N GLY A 520 14.53 -29.93 -19.29
CA GLY A 520 14.30 -28.61 -19.87
C GLY A 520 13.76 -27.55 -18.91
N GLY A 521 13.65 -27.84 -17.61
CA GLY A 521 13.26 -26.90 -16.56
C GLY A 521 14.42 -26.45 -15.67
N VAL A 522 14.36 -25.21 -15.20
CA VAL A 522 15.39 -24.66 -14.32
C VAL A 522 14.75 -23.91 -13.17
N GLU A 523 15.15 -24.26 -11.95
CA GLU A 523 14.80 -23.55 -10.73
C GLU A 523 15.85 -22.48 -10.45
N TYR A 524 15.40 -21.23 -10.29
CA TYR A 524 16.17 -20.19 -9.64
C TYR A 524 15.80 -20.14 -8.15
N LYS A 525 16.81 -20.06 -7.30
CA LYS A 525 16.62 -19.91 -5.86
C LYS A 525 17.55 -18.84 -5.31
N TYR A 526 16.96 -17.96 -4.48
CA TYR A 526 17.68 -17.02 -3.64
C TYR A 526 17.49 -17.40 -2.17
N ALA A 527 18.57 -17.84 -1.53
CA ALA A 527 18.63 -18.15 -0.11
C ALA A 527 18.75 -16.84 0.71
N ALA A 528 17.61 -16.32 1.16
CA ALA A 528 17.56 -15.18 2.06
C ALA A 528 18.23 -15.51 3.41
N SER A 529 18.88 -14.52 4.04
CA SER A 529 19.48 -14.70 5.37
C SER A 529 18.44 -14.88 6.48
N TYR A 530 17.21 -14.41 6.26
CA TYR A 530 16.06 -14.54 7.16
C TYR A 530 14.81 -14.74 6.30
N GLY A 531 13.91 -15.64 6.71
CA GLY A 531 12.65 -15.95 5.98
C GLY A 531 12.75 -17.13 5.02
N THR A 532 11.68 -17.34 4.25
CA THR A 532 11.59 -18.40 3.24
C THR A 532 12.40 -18.05 1.99
N PRO A 533 13.08 -19.02 1.36
CA PRO A 533 13.83 -18.77 0.13
C PRO A 533 12.89 -18.30 -0.98
N GLN A 534 13.35 -17.35 -1.80
CA GLN A 534 12.63 -16.95 -3.01
C GLN A 534 12.93 -17.96 -4.10
N ILE A 535 11.90 -18.58 -4.66
CA ILE A 535 12.01 -19.61 -5.69
C ILE A 535 11.22 -19.16 -6.91
N SER A 536 11.80 -19.32 -8.09
CA SER A 536 11.11 -19.13 -9.35
C SER A 536 11.54 -20.18 -10.36
N TYR A 537 10.65 -20.52 -11.28
CA TYR A 537 10.87 -21.60 -12.24
C TYR A 537 10.88 -21.03 -13.66
N GLY A 538 11.79 -21.54 -14.47
CA GLY A 538 11.90 -21.24 -15.88
C GLY A 538 12.18 -22.49 -16.70
N SER A 539 12.61 -22.28 -17.93
CA SER A 539 13.03 -23.33 -18.85
C SER A 539 14.46 -23.10 -19.33
N TYR A 540 15.10 -24.15 -19.82
CA TYR A 540 16.35 -24.03 -20.55
C TYR A 540 16.32 -24.77 -21.89
N ALA A 541 17.26 -24.41 -22.76
CA ALA A 541 17.52 -25.09 -24.02
C ALA A 541 19.02 -25.29 -24.21
N LEU A 542 19.42 -26.49 -24.64
CA LEU A 542 20.80 -26.83 -24.93
C LEU A 542 21.15 -26.47 -26.38
N GLY A 543 22.28 -25.79 -26.54
CA GLY A 543 22.94 -25.55 -27.82
C GLY A 543 24.25 -26.33 -27.92
N ASN A 544 25.01 -26.11 -28.99
CA ASN A 544 26.33 -26.71 -29.15
C ASN A 544 27.33 -26.08 -28.16
N GLY A 545 27.55 -26.74 -27.03
CA GLY A 545 28.42 -26.24 -25.95
C GLY A 545 27.83 -25.08 -25.14
N THR A 546 26.52 -24.84 -25.22
CA THR A 546 25.85 -23.73 -24.53
C THR A 546 24.54 -24.16 -23.89
N VAL A 547 24.09 -23.41 -22.88
CA VAL A 547 22.75 -23.53 -22.29
C VAL A 547 22.09 -22.16 -22.22
N THR A 548 20.86 -22.04 -22.69
CA THR A 548 20.08 -20.79 -22.65
C THR A 548 18.98 -20.91 -21.62
N VAL A 549 18.98 -20.05 -20.61
CA VAL A 549 17.97 -19.98 -19.54
C VAL A 549 16.92 -18.93 -19.88
N SER A 550 15.65 -19.22 -19.59
CA SER A 550 14.52 -18.31 -19.85
C SER A 550 13.44 -18.44 -18.78
N GLY A 551 12.83 -17.33 -18.39
CA GLY A 551 11.69 -17.30 -17.47
C GLY A 551 12.01 -17.45 -15.98
N ALA A 552 13.20 -17.94 -15.61
CA ALA A 552 13.55 -18.16 -14.21
C ALA A 552 13.78 -16.85 -13.45
N ASN A 553 14.68 -15.98 -13.92
CA ASN A 553 14.92 -14.67 -13.32
C ASN A 553 15.55 -13.74 -14.36
N TYR A 554 15.13 -12.47 -14.41
CA TYR A 554 15.61 -11.50 -15.41
C TYR A 554 17.14 -11.44 -15.52
N TYR A 555 17.87 -11.47 -14.40
CA TYR A 555 19.34 -11.39 -14.40
C TYR A 555 20.03 -12.69 -14.81
N TYR A 556 19.31 -13.83 -14.76
CA TYR A 556 19.84 -15.15 -15.10
C TYR A 556 19.32 -15.67 -16.44
N ASN A 557 18.34 -14.99 -17.04
CA ASN A 557 17.82 -15.27 -18.39
C ASN A 557 18.84 -14.89 -19.45
N LYS A 558 19.82 -15.77 -19.68
CA LYS A 558 20.97 -15.57 -20.55
C LYS A 558 21.36 -16.87 -21.23
N THR A 559 22.19 -16.74 -22.26
CA THR A 559 22.95 -17.86 -22.81
C THR A 559 24.28 -17.96 -22.09
N TYR A 560 24.62 -19.16 -21.67
CA TYR A 560 25.86 -19.49 -21.01
C TYR A 560 26.65 -20.49 -21.85
N SER A 561 27.95 -20.27 -21.96
CA SER A 561 28.88 -21.30 -22.43
C SER A 561 29.07 -22.34 -21.34
N VAL A 562 29.05 -23.61 -21.72
CA VAL A 562 29.33 -24.75 -20.84
C VAL A 562 30.82 -25.03 -20.89
N GLU A 563 31.50 -24.75 -19.78
CA GLU A 563 32.96 -24.77 -19.66
C GLU A 563 33.39 -25.84 -18.65
N GLU A 564 34.69 -26.18 -18.62
CA GLU A 564 35.29 -27.11 -17.64
C GLU A 564 34.47 -28.42 -17.49
N SER A 565 34.12 -29.02 -18.64
CA SER A 565 33.31 -30.24 -18.75
C SER A 565 31.93 -30.18 -18.06
N GLY A 566 31.33 -28.98 -17.96
CA GLY A 566 30.03 -28.77 -17.30
C GLY A 566 30.13 -28.39 -15.83
N SER A 567 31.33 -28.22 -15.29
CA SER A 567 31.50 -27.77 -13.90
C SER A 567 31.23 -26.28 -13.73
N VAL A 568 31.36 -25.50 -14.82
CA VAL A 568 31.15 -24.05 -14.84
C VAL A 568 30.31 -23.65 -16.04
N ILE A 569 29.40 -22.71 -15.83
CA ILE A 569 28.70 -22.00 -16.90
C ILE A 569 28.99 -20.49 -16.79
N ALA A 570 29.36 -19.85 -17.90
CA ALA A 570 29.67 -18.42 -17.94
C ALA A 570 28.79 -17.73 -18.99
N SER A 571 28.13 -16.64 -18.62
CA SER A 571 27.24 -15.93 -19.53
C SER A 571 28.04 -15.29 -20.67
N THR A 572 27.46 -15.24 -21.87
CA THR A 572 28.12 -14.68 -23.06
C THR A 572 28.55 -13.22 -22.88
N ASP A 573 27.84 -12.45 -22.05
CA ASP A 573 28.17 -11.06 -21.72
C ASP A 573 29.19 -10.91 -20.56
N GLY A 574 29.60 -12.02 -19.94
CA GLY A 574 30.55 -12.06 -18.82
C GLY A 574 30.00 -11.52 -17.49
N SER A 575 28.71 -11.22 -17.39
CA SER A 575 28.09 -10.69 -16.16
C SER A 575 27.81 -11.75 -15.10
N LYS A 576 27.73 -13.03 -15.49
CA LYS A 576 27.39 -14.15 -14.61
C LYS A 576 28.30 -15.33 -14.84
N VAL A 577 28.77 -15.92 -13.74
CA VAL A 577 29.59 -17.12 -13.71
C VAL A 577 29.03 -17.98 -12.61
N LEU A 578 28.63 -19.20 -12.94
CA LEU A 578 28.10 -20.14 -11.97
C LEU A 578 28.89 -21.44 -12.02
N ALA A 579 29.16 -22.01 -10.85
CA ALA A 579 29.94 -23.22 -10.70
C ALA A 579 29.17 -24.25 -9.87
N VAL A 580 29.36 -25.53 -10.14
CA VAL A 580 28.80 -26.60 -9.31
C VAL A 580 29.32 -26.46 -7.88
N ALA A 581 28.47 -26.77 -6.90
CA ALA A 581 28.83 -26.68 -5.48
C ALA A 581 30.14 -27.43 -5.17
N GLY A 582 31.09 -26.74 -4.54
CA GLY A 582 32.40 -27.29 -4.18
C GLY A 582 33.47 -27.21 -5.29
N TYR A 583 33.10 -26.82 -6.52
CA TYR A 583 34.07 -26.56 -7.58
C TYR A 583 34.84 -25.26 -7.31
N THR A 584 36.17 -25.32 -7.37
CA THR A 584 37.06 -24.15 -7.18
C THR A 584 37.56 -23.66 -8.53
N ILE A 585 37.27 -22.40 -8.85
CA ILE A 585 37.74 -21.75 -10.07
C ILE A 585 39.21 -21.36 -9.91
N GLU A 586 40.09 -21.93 -10.74
CA GLU A 586 41.49 -21.54 -10.82
C GLU A 586 41.67 -20.21 -11.57
N ASN A 587 42.43 -19.27 -11.00
CA ASN A 587 42.79 -18.03 -11.69
C ASN A 587 44.07 -18.22 -12.51
N LYS A 588 43.96 -18.06 -13.83
CA LYS A 588 45.01 -18.31 -14.83
C LYS A 588 45.75 -17.03 -15.25
N ILE A 589 45.53 -15.88 -14.61
CA ILE A 589 46.07 -14.59 -15.07
C ILE A 589 47.60 -14.48 -15.03
N GLU A 590 48.25 -15.18 -14.08
CA GLU A 590 49.72 -15.17 -13.93
C GLU A 590 50.46 -15.65 -15.18
N GLN A 591 49.83 -16.51 -16.00
CA GLN A 591 50.43 -17.02 -17.23
C GLN A 591 50.79 -15.91 -18.23
N PHE A 592 50.13 -14.75 -18.15
CA PHE A 592 50.36 -13.63 -19.06
C PHE A 592 51.54 -12.75 -18.66
N LYS A 593 51.99 -12.81 -17.41
CA LYS A 593 53.03 -11.92 -16.87
C LYS A 593 54.35 -12.13 -17.60
N GLY A 594 54.88 -11.07 -18.20
CA GLY A 594 56.14 -11.16 -18.94
C GLY A 594 56.31 -10.08 -20.01
N TYR A 595 57.43 -10.17 -20.71
CA TYR A 595 57.74 -9.34 -21.88
C TYR A 595 57.69 -10.22 -23.12
N TRP A 596 56.85 -9.85 -24.09
CA TRP A 596 56.52 -10.67 -25.25
C TRP A 596 56.90 -9.90 -26.52
N VAL A 597 57.55 -10.57 -27.49
CA VAL A 597 58.09 -9.91 -28.69
C VAL A 597 57.63 -10.58 -29.99
N ASN A 598 57.32 -9.76 -30.99
CA ASN A 598 57.06 -10.18 -32.36
C ASN A 598 57.73 -9.17 -33.31
N GLY A 599 58.91 -9.52 -33.84
CA GLY A 599 59.70 -8.61 -34.67
C GLY A 599 60.07 -7.33 -33.92
N SER A 600 59.69 -6.16 -34.46
CA SER A 600 59.86 -4.86 -33.79
C SER A 600 58.77 -4.53 -32.77
N ASN A 601 57.68 -5.30 -32.74
CA ASN A 601 56.59 -5.08 -31.82
C ASN A 601 56.82 -5.84 -30.50
N SER A 602 56.33 -5.28 -29.40
CA SER A 602 56.42 -5.86 -28.07
C SER A 602 55.17 -5.60 -27.24
N ILE A 603 54.86 -6.53 -26.36
CA ILE A 603 53.80 -6.41 -25.35
C ILE A 603 54.40 -6.76 -24.00
N GLU A 604 54.37 -5.82 -23.05
CA GLU A 604 54.76 -6.03 -21.66
C GLU A 604 53.51 -6.15 -20.80
N ILE A 605 53.38 -7.27 -20.08
CA ILE A 605 52.25 -7.51 -19.17
C ILE A 605 52.78 -7.62 -17.76
N THR A 606 52.31 -6.72 -16.90
CA THR A 606 52.60 -6.74 -15.46
C THR A 606 51.31 -6.92 -14.67
N LEU A 607 51.41 -7.33 -13.41
CA LEU A 607 50.27 -7.41 -12.50
C LEU A 607 50.43 -6.34 -11.43
N ASP A 608 49.37 -5.59 -11.17
CA ASP A 608 49.33 -4.65 -10.05
C ASP A 608 49.17 -5.39 -8.71
N SER A 609 49.19 -4.65 -7.59
CA SER A 609 49.01 -5.21 -6.24
C SER A 609 47.65 -5.87 -6.01
N SER A 610 46.68 -5.69 -6.91
CA SER A 610 45.35 -6.29 -6.89
C SER A 610 45.17 -7.40 -7.94
N ASN A 611 46.27 -7.92 -8.50
CA ASN A 611 46.30 -8.93 -9.56
C ASN A 611 45.56 -8.51 -10.85
N ASN A 612 45.46 -7.22 -11.15
CA ASN A 612 44.98 -6.79 -12.46
C ASN A 612 46.14 -6.74 -13.46
N ALA A 613 45.89 -7.22 -14.68
CA ALA A 613 46.87 -7.12 -15.76
C ALA A 613 46.96 -5.69 -16.33
N LEU A 614 48.18 -5.17 -16.39
CA LEU A 614 48.55 -3.92 -17.05
C LEU A 614 49.34 -4.27 -18.30
N VAL A 615 48.86 -3.83 -19.47
CA VAL A 615 49.40 -4.16 -20.78
C VAL A 615 50.02 -2.91 -21.40
N SER A 616 51.31 -2.95 -21.66
CA SER A 616 52.06 -1.92 -22.39
C SER A 616 52.42 -2.46 -23.77
N VAL A 617 52.07 -1.72 -24.80
CA VAL A 617 52.37 -2.08 -26.20
C VAL A 617 53.47 -1.18 -26.70
N ASN A 618 54.54 -1.75 -27.24
CA ASN A 618 55.67 -1.03 -27.85
C ASN A 618 56.29 0.04 -26.93
N GLY A 619 56.21 -0.15 -25.60
CA GLY A 619 56.69 0.82 -24.61
C GLY A 619 55.81 2.04 -24.41
N GLU A 620 54.59 2.08 -24.98
CA GLU A 620 53.58 3.08 -24.65
C GLU A 620 53.08 2.89 -23.20
N THR A 621 52.34 3.89 -22.69
CA THR A 621 51.76 3.85 -21.35
C THR A 621 50.89 2.59 -21.16
N ALA A 622 51.12 1.85 -20.08
CA ALA A 622 50.37 0.64 -19.80
C ALA A 622 48.88 0.93 -19.58
N THR A 623 48.02 0.13 -20.21
CA THR A 623 46.56 0.17 -20.05
C THR A 623 46.08 -1.01 -19.23
N LYS A 624 45.01 -0.83 -18.46
CA LYS A 624 44.43 -1.91 -17.67
C LYS A 624 43.66 -2.87 -18.58
N ALA A 625 44.06 -4.13 -18.60
CA ALA A 625 43.33 -5.17 -19.32
C ALA A 625 42.20 -5.75 -18.45
N LYS A 626 41.09 -6.09 -19.10
CA LYS A 626 39.96 -6.81 -18.50
C LYS A 626 40.21 -8.31 -18.68
N ALA A 627 40.32 -9.04 -17.58
CA ALA A 627 40.35 -10.49 -17.59
C ALA A 627 38.94 -11.08 -17.77
N ASN A 628 38.85 -12.25 -18.40
CA ASN A 628 37.65 -13.09 -18.32
C ASN A 628 37.54 -13.74 -16.92
N TRP A 629 36.45 -14.48 -16.69
CA TRP A 629 36.06 -14.98 -15.36
C TRP A 629 37.13 -15.82 -14.63
N ASN A 630 38.00 -16.52 -15.35
CA ASN A 630 39.12 -17.30 -14.77
C ASN A 630 40.50 -16.76 -15.15
N GLY A 631 40.60 -15.57 -15.76
CA GLY A 631 41.88 -15.02 -16.19
C GLY A 631 42.60 -15.81 -17.28
N SER A 632 41.91 -16.67 -18.03
CA SER A 632 42.49 -17.38 -19.19
C SER A 632 42.58 -16.52 -20.46
N THR A 633 41.87 -15.38 -20.48
CA THR A 633 41.86 -14.44 -21.60
C THR A 633 41.88 -13.02 -21.06
N LEU A 634 42.69 -12.15 -21.67
CA LEU A 634 42.71 -10.72 -21.37
C LEU A 634 42.20 -9.93 -22.57
N THR A 635 41.45 -8.86 -22.33
CA THR A 635 41.01 -7.92 -23.37
C THR A 635 41.44 -6.51 -23.01
N PHE A 636 41.99 -5.77 -23.96
CA PHE A 636 42.38 -4.38 -23.77
C PHE A 636 42.23 -3.60 -25.08
N THR A 637 42.09 -2.28 -24.99
CA THR A 637 42.01 -1.40 -26.15
C THR A 637 43.37 -0.74 -26.36
N ALA A 638 43.84 -0.78 -27.61
CA ALA A 638 45.04 -0.08 -28.04
C ALA A 638 44.91 0.30 -29.51
N LYS A 639 45.80 1.16 -29.98
CA LYS A 639 45.93 1.45 -31.41
C LYS A 639 46.21 0.17 -32.18
N ASP A 640 45.72 0.07 -33.41
CA ASP A 640 45.89 -1.06 -34.33
C ASP A 640 47.33 -1.10 -34.90
N PHE A 641 48.32 -1.21 -34.02
CA PHE A 641 49.73 -0.93 -34.30
C PHE A 641 50.36 -1.90 -35.32
N ASP A 642 49.82 -3.11 -35.42
CA ASP A 642 50.21 -4.18 -36.32
C ASP A 642 49.42 -4.20 -37.64
N ASN A 643 48.50 -3.24 -37.86
CA ASN A 643 47.76 -3.12 -39.13
C ASN A 643 48.71 -2.97 -40.34
N SER A 644 48.53 -3.81 -41.36
CA SER A 644 49.33 -3.82 -42.58
C SER A 644 48.78 -2.95 -43.73
N ASN A 645 47.61 -2.34 -43.58
CA ASN A 645 46.87 -1.70 -44.65
C ASN A 645 47.37 -0.27 -44.95
N ALA A 646 47.34 0.63 -43.94
CA ALA A 646 47.76 2.02 -44.10
C ALA A 646 48.19 2.69 -42.78
N THR A 647 49.01 3.75 -42.86
CA THR A 647 49.54 4.47 -41.68
C THR A 647 48.44 5.09 -40.81
N TRP A 648 47.31 5.50 -41.39
CA TRP A 648 46.18 6.03 -40.63
C TRP A 648 45.51 4.94 -39.78
N ALA A 649 45.40 3.71 -40.32
CA ALA A 649 44.75 2.59 -39.65
C ALA A 649 45.50 2.21 -38.38
N LYS A 650 46.83 2.36 -38.37
CA LYS A 650 47.67 2.16 -37.17
C LYS A 650 47.40 3.09 -36.00
N ASN A 651 46.62 4.14 -36.20
CA ASN A 651 46.24 5.09 -35.16
C ASN A 651 44.78 4.92 -34.72
N VAL A 652 44.06 3.93 -35.28
CA VAL A 652 42.69 3.60 -34.89
C VAL A 652 42.73 2.66 -33.68
N GLU A 653 41.91 2.92 -32.68
CA GLU A 653 41.77 2.00 -31.55
C GLU A 653 40.96 0.76 -31.91
N THR A 654 41.44 -0.40 -31.49
CA THR A 654 40.75 -1.68 -31.62
C THR A 654 40.90 -2.48 -30.33
N THR A 655 40.01 -3.46 -30.13
CA THR A 655 40.05 -4.32 -28.94
C THR A 655 40.87 -5.57 -29.24
N TYR A 656 41.99 -5.70 -28.54
CA TYR A 656 42.83 -6.88 -28.56
C TYR A 656 42.33 -7.90 -27.54
N THR A 657 42.33 -9.17 -27.95
CA THR A 657 42.12 -10.34 -27.10
C THR A 657 43.43 -11.12 -27.02
N LEU A 658 43.91 -11.36 -25.80
CA LEU A 658 45.14 -12.07 -25.52
C LEU A 658 44.84 -13.45 -24.93
N LYS A 659 45.54 -14.48 -25.41
CA LYS A 659 45.56 -15.83 -24.86
C LYS A 659 46.98 -16.36 -24.80
N VAL A 660 47.29 -17.20 -23.81
CA VAL A 660 48.55 -17.97 -23.84
C VAL A 660 48.24 -19.35 -24.39
N VAL A 661 48.91 -19.71 -25.49
CA VAL A 661 48.77 -21.00 -26.16
C VAL A 661 50.17 -21.55 -26.37
N ASP A 662 50.43 -22.76 -25.86
CA ASP A 662 51.73 -23.45 -25.95
C ASP A 662 52.93 -22.59 -25.49
N GLY A 663 52.74 -21.82 -24.42
CA GLY A 663 53.78 -20.95 -23.84
C GLY A 663 54.05 -19.67 -24.62
N LYS A 664 53.23 -19.34 -25.62
CA LYS A 664 53.32 -18.12 -26.43
C LYS A 664 52.11 -17.23 -26.22
N LEU A 665 52.32 -15.92 -26.28
CA LEU A 665 51.23 -14.94 -26.20
C LEU A 665 50.62 -14.75 -27.59
N VAL A 666 49.36 -15.14 -27.74
CA VAL A 666 48.57 -14.95 -28.95
C VAL A 666 47.68 -13.74 -28.76
N ALA A 667 47.90 -12.70 -29.57
CA ALA A 667 47.07 -11.51 -29.63
C ALA A 667 46.19 -11.56 -30.87
N SER A 668 44.87 -11.35 -30.71
CA SER A 668 43.93 -11.26 -31.83
C SER A 668 43.08 -10.01 -31.76
N HIS A 669 42.84 -9.35 -32.88
CA HIS A 669 41.94 -8.20 -33.00
C HIS A 669 41.40 -8.09 -34.43
N PHE A 670 40.40 -7.24 -34.64
CA PHE A 670 39.92 -6.91 -35.99
C PHE A 670 40.65 -5.66 -36.49
N CYS A 671 41.20 -5.72 -37.70
CA CYS A 671 41.96 -4.63 -38.29
C CYS A 671 41.02 -3.57 -38.87
N ALA A 672 41.34 -2.28 -38.70
CA ALA A 672 40.67 -1.22 -39.45
C ALA A 672 40.96 -1.34 -40.96
N THR A 673 39.91 -1.31 -41.78
CA THR A 673 39.98 -1.50 -43.24
C THR A 673 39.55 -0.28 -44.05
N GLY A 674 38.72 0.60 -43.47
CA GLY A 674 38.24 1.80 -44.14
C GLY A 674 37.32 2.64 -43.25
N PHE A 675 36.55 3.54 -43.89
CA PHE A 675 35.49 4.32 -43.26
C PHE A 675 34.19 4.15 -44.06
N ASP A 676 33.05 4.19 -43.39
CA ASP A 676 31.73 4.22 -44.04
C ASP A 676 31.36 5.62 -44.54
N GLU A 677 30.17 5.75 -45.14
CA GLU A 677 29.68 7.01 -45.72
C GLU A 677 29.52 8.13 -44.67
N ASP A 678 29.36 7.78 -43.40
CA ASP A 678 29.21 8.69 -42.26
C ASP A 678 30.56 8.99 -41.57
N GLY A 679 31.66 8.37 -42.03
CA GLY A 679 32.99 8.54 -41.50
C GLY A 679 33.32 7.67 -40.27
N ALA A 680 32.50 6.66 -39.95
CA ALA A 680 32.82 5.68 -38.91
C ALA A 680 33.79 4.62 -39.45
N VAL A 681 34.67 4.11 -38.57
CA VAL A 681 35.68 3.10 -38.95
C VAL A 681 35.00 1.76 -39.27
N ILE A 682 35.36 1.16 -40.40
CA ILE A 682 35.02 -0.22 -40.75
C ILE A 682 36.16 -1.14 -40.33
N PHE A 683 35.84 -2.23 -39.62
CA PHE A 683 36.78 -3.28 -39.22
C PHE A 683 36.66 -4.51 -40.11
N SER A 684 37.68 -5.36 -40.15
CA SER A 684 37.66 -6.64 -40.87
C SER A 684 36.62 -7.61 -40.30
N ASP A 685 36.06 -8.47 -41.15
CA ASP A 685 35.13 -9.53 -40.72
C ASP A 685 35.85 -10.74 -40.08
N THR A 686 37.17 -10.81 -40.24
CA THR A 686 38.03 -11.85 -39.67
C THR A 686 39.07 -11.23 -38.75
N ALA A 687 39.33 -11.88 -37.61
CA ALA A 687 40.32 -11.42 -36.66
C ALA A 687 41.73 -11.74 -37.17
N THR A 688 42.59 -10.72 -37.19
CA THR A 688 44.03 -10.90 -37.35
C THR A 688 44.58 -11.48 -36.07
N THR A 689 45.44 -12.50 -36.18
CA THR A 689 46.06 -13.17 -35.04
C THR A 689 47.57 -13.13 -35.17
N VAL A 690 48.25 -12.63 -34.15
CA VAL A 690 49.71 -12.49 -34.08
C VAL A 690 50.23 -13.22 -32.84
N THR A 691 51.32 -13.95 -32.99
CA THR A 691 51.95 -14.70 -31.89
C THR A 691 53.25 -14.02 -31.46
N TYR A 692 53.38 -13.77 -30.17
CA TYR A 692 54.57 -13.19 -29.53
C TYR A 692 55.32 -14.26 -28.75
N GLU A 693 56.64 -14.26 -28.91
CA GLU A 693 57.55 -15.13 -28.17
C GLU A 693 57.97 -14.47 -26.87
N VAL A 694 58.45 -15.26 -25.91
CA VAL A 694 59.06 -14.72 -24.68
C VAL A 694 60.30 -13.91 -25.04
N GLY A 695 60.37 -12.66 -24.56
CA GLY A 695 61.47 -11.73 -24.78
C GLY A 695 61.99 -11.11 -23.47
N SER A 696 62.92 -10.18 -23.61
CA SER A 696 63.51 -9.43 -22.49
C SER A 696 63.59 -7.94 -22.81
N LYS A 697 63.18 -7.10 -21.86
CA LYS A 697 63.29 -5.63 -21.96
C LYS A 697 64.75 -5.19 -21.96
N ALA A 698 65.11 -4.26 -22.85
CA ALA A 698 66.43 -3.63 -22.87
C ALA A 698 66.66 -2.79 -21.61
N GLY A 699 67.91 -2.74 -21.13
CA GLY A 699 68.29 -1.85 -20.03
C GLY A 699 68.16 -0.38 -20.42
N ASP A 700 67.88 0.48 -19.44
CA ASP A 700 67.73 1.93 -19.59
C ASP A 700 69.07 2.69 -19.51
N GLY A 701 70.19 1.96 -19.43
CA GLY A 701 71.56 2.48 -19.33
C GLY A 701 71.96 2.86 -17.90
N LEU A 702 71.04 2.77 -16.94
CA LEU A 702 71.29 3.02 -15.53
C LEU A 702 71.71 1.76 -14.79
N GLU A 703 71.72 0.59 -15.44
CA GLU A 703 72.20 -0.64 -14.82
C GLU A 703 73.61 -0.46 -14.27
N GLY A 704 73.82 -0.97 -13.07
CA GLY A 704 75.12 -0.95 -12.42
C GLY A 704 75.06 -0.70 -10.92
N THR A 705 76.25 -0.71 -10.32
CA THR A 705 76.44 -0.47 -8.90
C THR A 705 76.97 0.95 -8.67
N TYR A 706 76.31 1.67 -7.78
CA TYR A 706 76.60 3.05 -7.40
C TYR A 706 77.01 3.05 -5.92
N LYS A 707 78.12 3.69 -5.57
CA LYS A 707 78.64 3.70 -4.19
C LYS A 707 78.80 5.12 -3.63
N SER A 708 78.46 5.29 -2.35
CA SER A 708 78.71 6.49 -1.56
C SER A 708 79.08 6.08 -0.13
N GLY A 709 80.38 6.10 0.20
CA GLY A 709 80.88 5.52 1.45
C GLY A 709 80.53 4.03 1.58
N SER A 710 79.84 3.65 2.66
CA SER A 710 79.34 2.29 2.88
C SER A 710 77.99 2.00 2.20
N ASN A 711 77.32 3.01 1.63
CA ASN A 711 76.03 2.83 0.99
C ASN A 711 76.20 2.38 -0.47
N VAL A 712 75.41 1.39 -0.88
CA VAL A 712 75.43 0.78 -2.20
C VAL A 712 74.03 0.82 -2.79
N ILE A 713 73.91 1.45 -3.97
CA ILE A 713 72.72 1.34 -4.81
C ILE A 713 73.04 0.43 -5.98
N VAL A 714 72.17 -0.55 -6.25
CA VAL A 714 72.24 -1.38 -7.46
C VAL A 714 70.98 -1.13 -8.26
N LEU A 715 71.14 -0.69 -9.50
CA LEU A 715 70.04 -0.53 -10.46
C LEU A 715 70.13 -1.66 -11.50
N ASP A 716 69.00 -2.25 -11.87
CA ASP A 716 68.93 -3.35 -12.84
C ASP A 716 68.76 -2.88 -14.29
N GLY A 717 68.63 -1.57 -14.48
CA GLY A 717 68.37 -0.93 -15.77
C GLY A 717 66.95 -1.15 -16.29
N LYS A 718 66.05 -1.76 -15.51
CA LYS A 718 64.69 -2.12 -15.93
C LYS A 718 63.63 -1.50 -15.03
N GLY A 719 64.00 -0.44 -14.31
CA GLY A 719 63.10 0.25 -13.38
C GLY A 719 63.11 -0.33 -11.96
N ASN A 720 64.04 -1.23 -11.61
CA ASN A 720 64.18 -1.72 -10.24
C ASN A 720 65.56 -1.38 -9.66
N GLY A 721 65.60 -1.11 -8.36
CA GLY A 721 66.82 -0.84 -7.65
C GLY A 721 66.82 -1.38 -6.24
N THR A 722 68.00 -1.41 -5.62
CA THR A 722 68.15 -1.67 -4.19
C THR A 722 69.06 -0.63 -3.56
N LEU A 723 68.77 -0.23 -2.33
CA LEU A 723 69.71 0.50 -1.47
C LEU A 723 70.12 -0.42 -0.32
N ASN A 724 71.39 -0.80 -0.25
CA ASN A 724 71.91 -1.75 0.74
C ASN A 724 71.08 -3.05 0.83
N GLY A 725 70.53 -3.51 -0.31
CA GLY A 725 69.69 -4.70 -0.40
C GLY A 725 68.19 -4.48 -0.20
N VAL A 726 67.73 -3.29 0.18
CA VAL A 726 66.30 -2.96 0.29
C VAL A 726 65.77 -2.53 -1.08
N ALA A 727 64.80 -3.27 -1.61
CA ALA A 727 64.28 -3.07 -2.97
C ALA A 727 63.35 -1.86 -3.11
N PHE A 728 63.45 -1.18 -4.24
CA PHE A 728 62.57 -0.11 -4.70
C PHE A 728 62.37 -0.20 -6.21
N THR A 729 61.32 0.43 -6.73
CA THR A 729 61.16 0.65 -8.18
C THR A 729 61.38 2.12 -8.51
N TYR A 730 61.79 2.40 -9.74
CA TYR A 730 61.98 3.76 -10.23
C TYR A 730 61.38 3.94 -11.62
N THR A 731 60.85 5.13 -11.87
CA THR A 731 60.16 5.48 -13.12
C THR A 731 60.46 6.92 -13.53
N GLY A 732 60.17 7.27 -14.78
CA GLY A 732 60.31 8.63 -15.31
C GLY A 732 61.32 8.76 -16.45
N THR A 733 61.15 9.80 -17.26
CA THR A 733 62.00 10.12 -18.42
C THR A 733 62.94 11.28 -18.10
N GLY A 734 64.10 11.35 -18.77
CA GLY A 734 65.13 12.36 -18.48
C GLY A 734 66.02 11.99 -17.29
N ASN A 735 66.73 12.99 -16.74
CA ASN A 735 67.78 12.78 -15.75
C ASN A 735 67.25 12.50 -14.34
N THR A 736 66.06 12.97 -13.96
CA THR A 736 65.48 12.71 -12.63
C THR A 736 64.47 11.58 -12.71
N LYS A 737 64.65 10.55 -11.87
CA LYS A 737 63.75 9.41 -11.73
C LYS A 737 63.00 9.52 -10.41
N LYS A 738 61.71 9.23 -10.45
CA LYS A 738 60.90 9.05 -9.26
C LYS A 738 61.13 7.64 -8.71
N VAL A 739 61.24 7.52 -7.40
CA VAL A 739 61.47 6.25 -6.69
C VAL A 739 60.23 5.92 -5.86
N SER A 740 59.83 4.65 -5.86
CA SER A 740 58.73 4.16 -5.03
C SER A 740 59.07 4.27 -3.54
N ALA A 741 58.07 4.20 -2.66
CA ALA A 741 58.32 4.03 -1.24
C ALA A 741 59.10 2.71 -0.98
N PHE A 742 60.09 2.74 -0.08
CA PHE A 742 60.87 1.56 0.30
C PHE A 742 61.52 1.72 1.69
N GLY A 743 61.61 0.63 2.45
CA GLY A 743 62.22 0.65 3.78
C GLY A 743 61.64 1.74 4.69
N ALA A 744 62.50 2.59 5.25
CA ALA A 744 62.11 3.75 6.06
C ALA A 744 61.74 4.99 5.23
N PHE A 745 61.94 4.97 3.92
CA PHE A 745 61.68 6.09 3.01
C PHE A 745 60.32 5.91 2.33
N ASN A 746 59.24 6.22 3.06
CA ASN A 746 57.86 6.12 2.57
C ASN A 746 57.32 7.45 1.98
N GLY A 747 58.16 8.48 1.84
CA GLY A 747 57.81 9.76 1.25
C GLY A 747 57.40 9.67 -0.23
N SER A 748 56.47 10.53 -0.64
CA SER A 748 55.92 10.52 -2.02
C SER A 748 56.79 11.25 -3.05
N GLU A 749 57.83 11.94 -2.58
CA GLU A 749 58.75 12.78 -3.37
C GLU A 749 60.15 12.16 -3.56
N ASN A 750 60.33 10.88 -3.22
CA ASN A 750 61.62 10.19 -3.36
C ASN A 750 62.10 10.20 -4.82
N THR A 751 63.35 10.62 -5.04
CA THR A 751 63.93 10.73 -6.38
C THR A 751 65.43 10.39 -6.41
N PHE A 752 65.93 10.06 -7.59
CA PHE A 752 67.34 10.22 -7.90
C PHE A 752 67.56 10.95 -9.21
N THR A 753 68.63 11.75 -9.29
CA THR A 753 69.03 12.46 -10.50
C THR A 753 70.35 11.89 -11.02
N VAL A 754 70.33 11.44 -12.28
CA VAL A 754 71.48 10.97 -13.03
C VAL A 754 72.45 12.12 -13.28
N THR A 755 73.72 11.91 -12.94
CA THR A 755 74.82 12.85 -13.16
C THR A 755 75.83 12.25 -14.14
N ALA A 756 76.80 13.06 -14.58
CA ALA A 756 77.83 12.59 -15.53
C ALA A 756 78.69 11.41 -14.99
N THR A 757 78.79 11.25 -13.66
CA THR A 757 79.63 10.25 -13.02
C THR A 757 78.86 9.29 -12.10
N GLY A 758 77.53 9.42 -11.98
CA GLY A 758 76.73 8.61 -11.06
C GLY A 758 75.30 9.10 -10.87
N ILE A 759 74.81 9.07 -9.63
CA ILE A 759 73.45 9.52 -9.26
C ILE A 759 73.49 10.34 -7.96
N ASN A 760 72.62 11.34 -7.84
CA ASN A 760 72.31 12.02 -6.59
C ASN A 760 70.92 11.57 -6.12
N VAL A 761 70.78 11.15 -4.88
CA VAL A 761 69.49 10.71 -4.32
C VAL A 761 68.92 11.72 -3.34
N SER A 762 67.60 11.79 -3.28
CA SER A 762 66.80 12.48 -2.26
C SER A 762 65.70 11.53 -1.84
N PHE A 763 65.88 10.91 -0.67
CA PHE A 763 64.90 9.98 -0.09
C PHE A 763 64.47 10.48 1.27
N ASP A 764 63.17 10.51 1.51
CA ASP A 764 62.55 11.03 2.71
C ASP A 764 61.44 10.08 3.18
N ASP A 765 61.06 10.21 4.46
CA ASP A 765 59.80 9.65 4.95
C ASP A 765 58.64 10.63 4.69
N GLU A 766 57.41 10.17 4.95
CA GLU A 766 56.18 10.94 4.69
C GLU A 766 56.12 12.30 5.42
N TYR A 767 56.89 12.47 6.50
CA TYR A 767 56.92 13.68 7.31
C TYR A 767 58.19 14.53 7.12
N ASN A 768 59.08 14.14 6.20
CA ASN A 768 60.38 14.76 5.95
C ASN A 768 61.27 14.84 7.22
N GLU A 769 61.09 13.91 8.16
CA GLU A 769 61.89 13.79 9.39
C GLU A 769 63.16 12.96 9.16
N ASN A 770 63.11 12.01 8.22
CA ASN A 770 64.23 11.12 7.88
C ASN A 770 64.75 11.36 6.46
N ALA A 771 65.41 12.50 6.26
CA ALA A 771 66.00 12.88 4.98
C ALA A 771 67.36 12.22 4.73
N PHE A 772 67.46 11.46 3.63
CA PHE A 772 68.69 10.88 3.11
C PHE A 772 69.04 11.47 1.74
N ASN A 773 70.04 12.34 1.75
CA ASN A 773 70.57 12.99 0.56
C ASN A 773 72.04 12.60 0.37
N ALA A 774 72.37 11.98 -0.76
CA ALA A 774 73.73 11.52 -1.03
C ALA A 774 74.07 11.48 -2.52
N SER A 775 75.34 11.73 -2.83
CA SER A 775 75.91 11.53 -4.17
C SER A 775 76.61 10.18 -4.24
N PHE A 776 76.21 9.36 -5.20
CA PHE A 776 76.81 8.07 -5.48
C PHE A 776 77.56 8.12 -6.81
N THR A 777 78.75 7.52 -6.86
CA THR A 777 79.53 7.38 -8.10
C THR A 777 79.25 6.02 -8.72
N LYS A 778 78.92 6.00 -10.02
CA LYS A 778 78.80 4.75 -10.78
C LYS A 778 80.15 4.06 -10.74
N GLN A 779 80.19 2.84 -10.23
CA GLN A 779 81.42 2.07 -10.23
C GLN A 779 81.72 1.67 -11.68
N ALA A 780 83.01 1.73 -12.05
CA ALA A 780 83.44 1.16 -13.31
C ALA A 780 82.98 -0.29 -13.33
N GLU A 781 82.38 -0.68 -14.45
CA GLU A 781 81.99 -2.05 -14.69
C GLU A 781 83.27 -2.89 -14.60
N GLU A 782 83.34 -3.80 -13.63
CA GLU A 782 84.50 -4.66 -13.50
C GLU A 782 84.53 -5.53 -14.76
N THR A 783 85.53 -5.32 -15.62
CA THR A 783 85.75 -6.16 -16.79
C THR A 783 86.16 -7.53 -16.30
N LEU A 784 85.18 -8.41 -16.20
CA LEU A 784 85.43 -9.81 -15.94
C LEU A 784 86.06 -10.42 -17.17
N ASP A 785 87.04 -11.30 -16.99
CA ASP A 785 87.60 -12.03 -18.12
C ASP A 785 86.59 -13.01 -18.73
N ALA A 786 86.93 -13.51 -19.92
CA ALA A 786 86.05 -14.37 -20.70
C ALA A 786 85.62 -15.67 -19.97
N PHE A 787 86.33 -16.05 -18.90
CA PHE A 787 86.03 -17.26 -18.13
C PHE A 787 84.94 -17.06 -17.09
N ALA A 788 84.60 -15.82 -16.74
CA ALA A 788 83.60 -15.51 -15.72
C ALA A 788 82.28 -16.27 -15.89
N GLY A 789 81.85 -16.93 -14.82
CA GLY A 789 80.61 -17.68 -14.78
C GLY A 789 80.76 -19.06 -14.16
N THR A 790 79.62 -19.74 -14.07
CA THR A 790 79.54 -21.12 -13.60
C THR A 790 79.54 -22.07 -14.78
N TRP A 791 80.46 -23.02 -14.78
CA TRP A 791 80.64 -24.02 -15.82
C TRP A 791 80.40 -25.40 -15.23
N VAL A 792 79.48 -26.18 -15.83
CA VAL A 792 79.03 -27.47 -15.29
C VAL A 792 79.22 -28.60 -16.29
N SER A 793 79.57 -29.79 -15.79
CA SER A 793 79.69 -31.02 -16.58
C SER A 793 79.33 -32.25 -15.73
N GLY A 794 78.04 -32.56 -15.68
CA GLY A 794 77.48 -33.53 -14.73
C GLY A 794 77.51 -32.99 -13.30
N SER A 795 78.13 -33.73 -12.38
CA SER A 795 78.32 -33.30 -10.98
C SER A 795 79.51 -32.36 -10.76
N LEU A 796 80.38 -32.18 -11.75
CA LEU A 796 81.57 -31.33 -11.66
C LEU A 796 81.23 -29.87 -11.97
N LYS A 797 81.83 -28.93 -11.25
CA LYS A 797 81.50 -27.50 -11.36
C LYS A 797 82.73 -26.62 -11.15
N TRP A 798 82.96 -25.69 -12.07
CA TRP A 798 83.96 -24.64 -11.92
C TRP A 798 83.30 -23.27 -11.96
N ILE A 799 83.55 -22.45 -10.94
CA ILE A 799 83.01 -21.10 -10.81
C ILE A 799 84.17 -20.13 -10.94
N PHE A 800 84.27 -19.48 -12.10
CA PHE A 800 85.25 -18.43 -12.35
C PHE A 800 84.64 -17.09 -11.96
N ASP A 801 85.31 -16.35 -11.09
CA ASP A 801 84.87 -15.02 -10.67
C ASP A 801 85.15 -13.95 -11.73
N GLY A 802 85.95 -14.27 -12.76
CA GLY A 802 86.37 -13.35 -13.81
C GLY A 802 87.45 -12.35 -13.38
N LYS A 803 88.02 -12.53 -12.18
CA LYS A 803 88.99 -11.64 -11.53
C LYS A 803 90.28 -12.38 -11.15
N GLY A 804 90.44 -13.62 -11.61
CA GLY A 804 91.60 -14.45 -11.32
C GLY A 804 91.39 -15.47 -10.20
N ASN A 805 90.17 -15.68 -9.68
CA ASN A 805 89.88 -16.81 -8.79
C ASN A 805 88.85 -17.78 -9.39
N VAL A 806 89.13 -19.07 -9.23
CA VAL A 806 88.24 -20.16 -9.64
C VAL A 806 87.95 -21.06 -8.46
N THR A 807 86.69 -21.44 -8.27
CA THR A 807 86.26 -22.34 -7.20
C THR A 807 85.66 -23.62 -7.79
N ASN A 808 86.01 -24.78 -7.24
CA ASN A 808 85.46 -26.08 -7.69
C ASN A 808 84.12 -26.43 -6.98
N GLU A 809 83.53 -27.57 -7.32
CA GLU A 809 82.29 -28.08 -6.71
C GLU A 809 82.36 -28.26 -5.19
N ASP A 810 83.54 -28.52 -4.64
CA ASP A 810 83.77 -28.74 -3.20
C ASP A 810 84.00 -27.43 -2.42
N GLY A 811 84.00 -26.29 -3.11
CA GLY A 811 84.25 -24.98 -2.50
C GLY A 811 85.73 -24.63 -2.33
N ASN A 812 86.65 -25.40 -2.91
CA ASN A 812 88.08 -25.06 -2.91
C ASN A 812 88.38 -23.99 -3.96
N SER A 813 89.02 -22.89 -3.54
CA SER A 813 89.37 -21.77 -4.41
C SER A 813 90.85 -21.77 -4.80
N PHE A 814 91.11 -21.50 -6.08
CA PHE A 814 92.44 -21.42 -6.67
C PHE A 814 92.58 -20.10 -7.43
N THR A 815 93.80 -19.58 -7.50
CA THR A 815 94.10 -18.42 -8.35
C THR A 815 94.49 -18.88 -9.74
N TYR A 816 93.84 -18.32 -10.77
CA TYR A 816 94.17 -18.60 -12.17
C TYR A 816 94.75 -17.37 -12.86
N THR A 817 95.56 -17.63 -13.89
CA THR A 817 96.10 -16.61 -14.78
C THR A 817 95.74 -16.93 -16.22
N ILE A 818 95.58 -15.91 -17.05
CA ILE A 818 95.28 -16.09 -18.47
C ILE A 818 96.57 -15.89 -19.26
N VAL A 819 97.02 -16.95 -19.94
CA VAL A 819 98.18 -16.91 -20.82
C VAL A 819 97.75 -17.43 -22.19
N SER A 820 97.97 -16.62 -23.24
CA SER A 820 97.60 -16.96 -24.62
C SER A 820 96.13 -17.39 -24.81
N GLY A 821 95.20 -16.75 -24.09
CA GLY A 821 93.76 -16.99 -24.20
C GLY A 821 93.25 -18.21 -23.42
N LYS A 822 94.09 -18.84 -22.60
CA LYS A 822 93.74 -19.98 -21.76
C LYS A 822 93.90 -19.64 -20.28
N ALA A 823 92.92 -20.01 -19.46
CA ALA A 823 93.03 -19.87 -18.01
C ALA A 823 93.81 -21.06 -17.44
N LYS A 824 94.81 -20.79 -16.61
CA LYS A 824 95.69 -21.78 -15.99
C LYS A 824 95.73 -21.61 -14.49
N PHE A 825 95.58 -22.70 -13.75
CA PHE A 825 95.71 -22.73 -12.29
C PHE A 825 96.21 -24.08 -11.80
N SER A 826 96.83 -24.10 -10.63
CA SER A 826 97.30 -25.33 -9.98
C SER A 826 96.42 -25.68 -8.80
N THR A 827 96.07 -26.95 -8.68
CA THR A 827 95.37 -27.50 -7.50
C THR A 827 96.32 -28.06 -6.45
N GLY A 828 97.64 -27.84 -6.62
CA GLY A 828 98.70 -28.38 -5.77
C GLY A 828 99.28 -29.70 -6.28
N SER A 829 98.46 -30.59 -6.86
CA SER A 829 98.90 -31.87 -7.46
C SER A 829 98.79 -31.91 -8.99
N LEU A 830 97.99 -31.03 -9.60
CA LEU A 830 97.72 -31.00 -11.04
C LEU A 830 97.76 -29.57 -11.57
N GLU A 831 98.27 -29.38 -12.78
CA GLU A 831 98.12 -28.13 -13.54
C GLU A 831 96.92 -28.21 -14.47
N ILE A 832 95.93 -27.35 -14.22
CA ILE A 832 94.68 -27.28 -14.97
C ILE A 832 94.77 -26.18 -16.02
N GLU A 833 94.40 -26.50 -17.25
CA GLU A 833 94.28 -25.57 -18.36
C GLU A 833 92.85 -25.56 -18.90
N CYS A 834 92.26 -24.38 -19.00
CA CYS A 834 90.91 -24.17 -19.50
C CYS A 834 90.92 -23.34 -20.79
N THR A 835 90.16 -23.79 -21.80
CA THR A 835 90.01 -23.09 -23.08
C THR A 835 88.53 -22.92 -23.40
N ILE A 836 88.11 -21.71 -23.77
CA ILE A 836 86.72 -21.41 -24.16
C ILE A 836 86.56 -21.49 -25.68
N SER A 837 85.47 -22.11 -26.12
CA SER A 837 85.00 -22.10 -27.50
C SER A 837 83.47 -21.93 -27.51
N GLY A 838 83.00 -20.74 -27.87
CA GLY A 838 81.58 -20.40 -27.85
C GLY A 838 80.98 -20.49 -26.44
N SER A 839 79.90 -21.26 -26.29
CA SER A 839 79.20 -21.50 -25.03
C SER A 839 79.77 -22.67 -24.20
N THR A 840 80.93 -23.20 -24.60
CA THR A 840 81.57 -24.34 -23.93
C THR A 840 82.99 -24.01 -23.47
N MET A 841 83.41 -24.64 -22.38
CA MET A 841 84.77 -24.57 -21.86
C MET A 841 85.34 -25.98 -21.75
N THR A 842 86.49 -26.20 -22.36
CA THR A 842 87.24 -27.45 -22.20
C THR A 842 88.25 -27.28 -21.08
N VAL A 843 88.18 -28.17 -20.09
CA VAL A 843 89.14 -28.27 -18.99
C VAL A 843 90.02 -29.49 -19.24
N SER A 844 91.33 -29.31 -19.17
CA SER A 844 92.32 -30.36 -19.39
C SER A 844 93.46 -30.30 -18.38
N TYR A 845 93.97 -31.47 -17.99
CA TYR A 845 95.20 -31.62 -17.21
C TYR A 845 95.85 -32.97 -17.54
N ASP A 846 97.17 -33.06 -17.32
CA ASP A 846 97.94 -34.30 -17.47
C ASP A 846 98.55 -34.68 -16.12
N ASP A 847 98.25 -35.89 -15.65
CA ASP A 847 98.73 -36.42 -14.37
C ASP A 847 99.93 -37.38 -14.53
N GLY A 848 100.43 -37.56 -15.76
CA GLY A 848 101.54 -38.44 -16.09
C GLY A 848 101.17 -39.90 -16.34
N GLU A 849 99.92 -40.31 -16.11
CA GLU A 849 99.41 -41.66 -16.45
C GLU A 849 98.26 -41.63 -17.48
N ALA A 850 97.36 -40.64 -17.42
CA ALA A 850 96.29 -40.47 -18.40
C ALA A 850 95.83 -39.00 -18.52
N PRO A 851 95.91 -38.37 -19.70
CA PRO A 851 95.45 -37.00 -19.87
C PRO A 851 93.93 -36.91 -19.71
N PHE A 852 93.47 -36.03 -18.82
CA PHE A 852 92.05 -35.71 -18.64
C PHE A 852 91.66 -34.56 -19.56
N THR A 853 90.51 -34.68 -20.23
CA THR A 853 89.91 -33.59 -21.00
C THR A 853 88.39 -33.71 -20.93
N LYS A 854 87.71 -32.65 -20.51
CA LYS A 854 86.24 -32.64 -20.42
C LYS A 854 85.65 -31.28 -20.77
N THR A 855 84.50 -31.31 -21.41
CA THR A 855 83.75 -30.12 -21.81
C THR A 855 82.69 -29.78 -20.77
N PHE A 856 82.65 -28.50 -20.40
CA PHE A 856 81.69 -27.88 -19.50
C PHE A 856 80.83 -26.89 -20.27
N ILE A 857 79.57 -26.76 -19.86
CA ILE A 857 78.61 -25.83 -20.44
C ILE A 857 78.37 -24.70 -19.44
N LYS A 858 78.29 -23.47 -19.93
CA LYS A 858 77.98 -22.31 -19.09
C LYS A 858 76.54 -22.42 -18.58
N GLN A 859 76.34 -22.35 -17.27
CA GLN A 859 75.02 -22.27 -16.66
C GLN A 859 74.47 -20.85 -16.90
N ALA A 860 73.22 -20.77 -17.39
CA ALA A 860 72.55 -19.52 -17.73
C ALA A 860 72.33 -18.61 -16.51
#